data_AF-A0A949HSI6-F1
#
_entry.id   AF-A0A949HSI6-F1
#
_cell.length_a   1.000
_cell.length_b   1.000
_cell.length_c   1.000
_cell.angle_alpha   90.00
_cell.angle_beta   90.00
_cell.angle_gamma   90.00
#
_symmetry.space_group_name_H-M   'P 1'
#
loop_
_entity.id
_entity.type
_entity.pdbx_description
1 polymer ?
#
loop_
_entity_poly.entity_id
_entity_poly.type
_entity_poly.pdbx_seq_one_letter_code
_entity_poly.pdbx_strand_id
1 'polypeptide(L)'
;ACTYHVKEGMVITTLASKQNPKTVEVLKDSVGVIVELLASEHLSQTDREGLVNKPEHFEPNELKKLVHRFVPDPIELRYRPSYLAGVRQKDLSSEIIAVDHDACILCQRCTRACNEIKQNDVMARDGKGYPARIAFDTNLSMLESSCVSCGECVISCPTDALQFRPLVIEKQIQKLSDDTQVGSKTTSGTSIEILSPEQMLSIPIFSGIPYKFLQFNGGACVRRILKPGDVLCRAGEYAATAYLIQRGRFEIQIQKKSTTPAPNAQRKGLFKRIFGSNATVVPTLATGTDTAVSSGQTNIYRGVEDVILGEMACLTRAPRSATVVAVEESEVIEIGTNVLYMLQRNSASRKVLNEAYRRHALNTDLTRIPICQTLTEDEIRKLAKGVELMSVEPGQPIFKEGEIGDDVFMIRLGYVKVSRMQGMRDQVVNYIGPGTLDGSIGVFGEVAVLSKLYESELSNELQALNYPAGLRTSSCSALDHVELVRIQGSLIQEIADSNPGFRKTLLDRAEVLLKRDALRDVSDNSIKANFVAQGLYNAQSLLVLDLESCTRCDECSKACADAHEGQTRLVRDGLRFENFLIATSCRSCTDPYCLVGCPVNAIFREGDKEIVIEDHCIGCGQCATNCPYGNITMVGHQDGFRIEGDRKIPVVRQRATTCDQCKSIGGTPRCVYACPHEAAFRMTGQELTSIVSERS
;
A
#
# COMPACT_ATOMS: atom_id res chain seq x y z
N ALA A 1 8.75 -25.73 -20.81
CA ALA A 1 8.12 -26.66 -19.85
C ALA A 1 8.79 -28.02 -19.99
N CYS A 2 8.80 -28.85 -18.94
CA CYS A 2 9.23 -30.25 -19.09
C CYS A 2 8.21 -30.99 -19.96
N THR A 3 8.67 -31.69 -20.99
CA THR A 3 7.82 -32.43 -21.95
C THR A 3 7.57 -33.88 -21.53
N TYR A 4 8.21 -34.35 -20.47
CA TYR A 4 8.04 -35.71 -19.95
C TYR A 4 6.95 -35.76 -18.89
N HIS A 5 5.91 -36.55 -19.14
CA HIS A 5 4.93 -36.89 -18.12
C HIS A 5 5.59 -37.71 -16.99
N VAL A 6 5.47 -37.21 -15.76
CA VAL A 6 5.89 -37.92 -14.56
C VAL A 6 5.06 -39.21 -14.43
N LYS A 7 5.72 -40.31 -14.06
CA LYS A 7 5.10 -41.62 -13.83
C LYS A 7 5.41 -42.09 -12.41
N GLU A 8 4.55 -42.95 -11.88
CA GLU A 8 4.78 -43.59 -10.58
C GLU A 8 6.13 -44.34 -10.57
N GLY A 9 6.91 -44.19 -9.49
CA GLY A 9 8.27 -44.72 -9.39
C GLY A 9 9.36 -44.01 -10.23
N MET A 10 9.06 -42.91 -10.94
CA MET A 10 10.06 -42.18 -11.74
C MET A 10 11.08 -41.44 -10.85
N VAL A 11 12.35 -41.86 -10.89
CA VAL A 11 13.45 -41.20 -10.19
C VAL A 11 14.02 -40.06 -11.06
N ILE A 12 13.74 -38.81 -10.69
CA ILE A 12 14.32 -37.63 -11.34
C ILE A 12 15.70 -37.34 -10.75
N THR A 13 16.76 -37.62 -11.52
CA THR A 13 18.15 -37.30 -11.15
C THR A 13 18.44 -35.83 -11.45
N THR A 14 18.65 -35.03 -10.41
CA THR A 14 19.03 -33.61 -10.52
C THR A 14 20.52 -33.38 -10.23
N LEU A 15 21.01 -32.16 -10.43
CA LEU A 15 22.38 -31.74 -10.09
C LEU A 15 22.78 -31.92 -8.61
N ALA A 16 21.82 -32.24 -7.73
CA ALA A 16 22.05 -32.55 -6.31
C ALA A 16 21.99 -34.06 -5.99
N SER A 17 21.71 -34.92 -6.98
CA SER A 17 21.58 -36.36 -6.76
C SER A 17 22.93 -37.02 -6.46
N LYS A 18 23.01 -37.74 -5.34
CA LYS A 18 24.17 -38.57 -5.00
C LYS A 18 24.13 -39.97 -5.64
N GLN A 19 23.02 -40.34 -6.28
CA GLN A 19 22.75 -41.72 -6.73
C GLN A 19 23.43 -42.07 -8.06
N ASN A 20 23.71 -41.08 -8.92
CA ASN A 20 24.32 -41.32 -10.24
C ASN A 20 25.32 -40.21 -10.60
N PRO A 21 26.58 -40.29 -10.11
CA PRO A 21 27.58 -39.23 -10.27
C PRO A 21 27.88 -38.88 -11.73
N LYS A 22 27.98 -39.88 -12.62
CA LYS A 22 28.23 -39.67 -14.06
C LYS A 22 27.14 -38.84 -14.73
N THR A 23 25.88 -39.05 -14.34
CA THR A 23 24.76 -38.25 -14.89
C THR A 23 24.82 -36.81 -14.38
N VAL A 24 25.23 -36.59 -13.14
CA VAL A 24 25.44 -35.24 -12.59
C VAL A 24 26.59 -34.52 -13.30
N GLU A 25 27.68 -35.22 -13.61
CA GLU A 25 28.82 -34.71 -14.38
C GLU A 25 28.41 -34.29 -15.79
N VAL A 26 27.76 -35.18 -16.56
CA VAL A 26 27.23 -34.85 -17.90
C VAL A 26 26.25 -33.67 -17.87
N LEU A 27 25.40 -33.57 -16.84
CA LEU A 27 24.50 -32.42 -16.67
C LEU A 27 25.25 -31.13 -16.34
N LYS A 28 26.30 -31.17 -15.50
CA LYS A 28 27.16 -30.02 -15.21
C LYS A 28 27.86 -29.53 -16.48
N ASP A 29 28.45 -30.44 -17.26
CA ASP A 29 29.16 -30.09 -18.50
C ASP A 29 28.21 -29.50 -19.54
N SER A 30 27.03 -30.11 -19.72
CA SER A 30 26.01 -29.62 -20.64
C SER A 30 25.49 -28.23 -20.27
N VAL A 31 25.26 -27.98 -18.97
CA VAL A 31 24.90 -26.65 -18.46
C VAL A 31 26.07 -25.67 -18.62
N GLY A 32 27.30 -26.10 -18.31
CA GLY A 32 28.51 -25.31 -18.46
C GLY A 32 28.72 -24.80 -19.87
N VAL A 33 28.60 -25.67 -20.89
CA VAL A 33 28.69 -25.26 -22.31
C VAL A 33 27.65 -24.19 -22.67
N ILE A 34 26.39 -24.35 -22.26
CA ILE A 34 25.33 -23.36 -22.54
C ILE A 34 25.61 -22.04 -21.82
N VAL A 35 26.00 -22.10 -20.55
CA VAL A 35 26.31 -20.92 -19.73
C VAL A 35 27.54 -20.18 -20.26
N GLU A 36 28.56 -20.89 -20.74
CA GLU A 36 29.77 -20.33 -21.33
C GLU A 36 29.51 -19.66 -22.68
N LEU A 37 28.66 -20.25 -23.52
CA LEU A 37 28.19 -19.60 -24.76
C LEU A 37 27.41 -18.32 -24.45
N LEU A 38 26.53 -18.34 -23.44
CA LEU A 38 25.82 -17.14 -23.00
C LEU A 38 26.77 -16.10 -22.39
N ALA A 39 27.80 -16.51 -21.64
CA ALA A 39 28.82 -15.62 -21.09
C ALA A 39 29.62 -14.94 -22.21
N SER A 40 29.98 -15.70 -23.25
CA SER A 40 30.73 -15.20 -24.40
C SER A 40 29.95 -14.15 -25.19
N GLU A 41 28.66 -14.38 -25.44
CA GLU A 41 27.81 -13.46 -26.22
C GLU A 41 27.26 -12.26 -25.43
N HIS A 42 27.12 -12.37 -24.10
CA HIS A 42 26.33 -11.42 -23.30
C HIS A 42 27.03 -10.83 -22.07
N LEU A 43 28.26 -11.24 -21.73
CA LEU A 43 29.05 -10.61 -20.67
C LEU A 43 30.30 -9.95 -21.27
N SER A 44 30.52 -8.68 -20.96
CA SER A 44 31.74 -7.97 -21.38
C SER A 44 32.98 -8.59 -20.74
N GLN A 45 34.16 -8.29 -21.30
CA GLN A 45 35.43 -8.67 -20.69
C GLN A 45 35.51 -8.18 -19.22
N THR A 46 35.11 -6.93 -18.97
CA THR A 46 35.06 -6.33 -17.63
C THR A 46 34.08 -7.02 -16.69
N ASP A 47 32.91 -7.47 -17.18
CA ASP A 47 31.99 -8.28 -16.37
C ASP A 47 32.64 -9.58 -15.91
N ARG A 48 33.36 -10.25 -16.82
CA ARG A 48 33.99 -11.56 -16.58
C ARG A 48 35.22 -11.45 -15.67
N GLU A 49 36.03 -10.41 -15.83
CA GLU A 49 37.12 -10.06 -14.91
C GLU A 49 36.59 -9.70 -13.51
N GLY A 50 35.40 -9.08 -13.43
CA GLY A 50 34.72 -8.79 -12.17
C GLY A 50 34.43 -10.04 -11.32
N LEU A 51 34.08 -11.17 -11.97
CA LEU A 51 33.74 -12.43 -11.30
C LEU A 51 34.91 -13.04 -10.52
N VAL A 52 36.14 -12.82 -11.00
CA VAL A 52 37.36 -13.37 -10.38
C VAL A 52 37.87 -12.45 -9.27
N ASN A 53 37.80 -11.13 -9.48
CA ASN A 53 38.42 -10.15 -8.59
C ASN A 53 37.53 -9.72 -7.40
N LYS A 54 36.24 -10.09 -7.36
CA LYS A 54 35.28 -9.64 -6.35
C LYS A 54 34.28 -10.72 -5.86
N PRO A 55 34.75 -11.87 -5.33
CA PRO A 55 33.87 -12.97 -4.92
C PRO A 55 32.95 -12.67 -3.71
N GLU A 56 33.22 -11.61 -2.94
CA GLU A 56 32.49 -11.32 -1.68
C GLU A 56 31.28 -10.37 -1.84
N HIS A 57 31.09 -9.74 -3.01
CA HIS A 57 29.91 -8.90 -3.23
C HIS A 57 28.70 -9.75 -3.63
N PHE A 58 27.52 -9.41 -3.11
CA PHE A 58 26.28 -10.04 -3.56
C PHE A 58 26.03 -9.71 -5.02
N GLU A 59 26.14 -10.70 -5.90
CA GLU A 59 25.83 -10.52 -7.31
C GLU A 59 24.32 -10.72 -7.53
N PRO A 60 23.56 -9.77 -8.11
CA PRO A 60 22.14 -9.98 -8.40
C PRO A 60 21.90 -10.78 -9.68
N ASN A 61 22.89 -10.84 -10.56
CA ASN A 61 22.81 -11.39 -11.90
C ASN A 61 22.81 -12.92 -11.88
N GLU A 62 21.70 -13.54 -12.31
CA GLU A 62 21.55 -15.00 -12.35
C GLU A 62 22.51 -15.63 -13.36
N LEU A 63 22.79 -15.00 -14.50
CA LEU A 63 23.75 -15.53 -15.48
C LEU A 63 25.17 -15.52 -14.89
N LYS A 64 25.61 -14.43 -14.26
CA LYS A 64 26.95 -14.38 -13.65
C LYS A 64 27.14 -15.43 -12.54
N LYS A 65 26.11 -15.66 -11.70
CA LYS A 65 26.11 -16.80 -10.75
C LYS A 65 26.25 -18.16 -11.42
N LEU A 66 25.60 -18.36 -12.56
CA LEU A 66 25.73 -19.60 -13.32
C LEU A 66 27.15 -19.73 -13.91
N VAL A 67 27.73 -18.63 -14.41
CA VAL A 67 29.12 -18.60 -14.90
C VAL A 67 30.09 -19.01 -13.80
N HIS A 68 30.08 -18.33 -12.66
CA HIS A 68 30.92 -18.68 -11.50
C HIS A 68 30.71 -20.15 -11.02
N ARG A 69 29.52 -20.73 -11.24
CA ARG A 69 29.19 -22.10 -10.81
C ARG A 69 29.58 -23.19 -11.80
N PHE A 70 29.60 -22.92 -13.10
CA PHE A 70 29.71 -23.94 -14.14
C PHE A 70 30.81 -23.70 -15.19
N VAL A 71 31.41 -22.51 -15.23
CA VAL A 71 32.50 -22.17 -16.16
C VAL A 71 33.82 -22.18 -15.38
N PRO A 72 34.79 -23.08 -15.70
CA PRO A 72 36.02 -23.22 -14.92
C PRO A 72 36.92 -21.98 -14.92
N ASP A 73 36.98 -21.28 -16.06
CA ASP A 73 37.68 -19.99 -16.20
C ASP A 73 36.72 -19.00 -16.90
N PRO A 74 36.21 -17.98 -16.20
CA PRO A 74 35.32 -16.99 -16.80
C PRO A 74 36.05 -15.97 -17.68
N ILE A 75 37.37 -15.80 -17.52
CA ILE A 75 38.17 -14.83 -18.27
C ILE A 75 38.57 -15.43 -19.62
N GLU A 76 39.14 -16.62 -19.63
CA GLU A 76 39.59 -17.34 -20.82
C GLU A 76 38.55 -18.39 -21.27
N LEU A 77 37.46 -17.91 -21.88
CA LEU A 77 36.40 -18.77 -22.40
C LEU A 77 36.87 -19.61 -23.60
N ARG A 78 36.44 -20.88 -23.66
CA ARG A 78 36.68 -21.80 -24.80
C ARG A 78 36.00 -21.33 -26.09
N TYR A 79 34.87 -20.63 -25.95
CA TYR A 79 34.11 -20.06 -27.05
C TYR A 79 34.37 -18.56 -27.14
N ARG A 80 34.83 -18.10 -28.31
CA ARG A 80 35.00 -16.66 -28.58
C ARG A 80 33.65 -15.99 -28.87
N PRO A 81 33.48 -14.72 -28.48
CA PRO A 81 32.30 -13.93 -28.85
C PRO A 81 32.17 -13.88 -30.38
N SER A 82 30.94 -13.90 -30.86
CA SER A 82 30.60 -13.58 -32.24
C SER A 82 31.04 -12.14 -32.58
N TYR A 83 31.11 -11.84 -33.88
CA TYR A 83 31.41 -10.49 -34.40
C TYR A 83 30.31 -9.44 -34.10
N LEU A 84 29.37 -9.79 -33.22
CA LEU A 84 28.10 -9.14 -33.00
C LEU A 84 27.78 -8.92 -31.50
N ALA A 85 28.50 -9.60 -30.60
CA ALA A 85 28.49 -9.28 -29.18
C ALA A 85 29.12 -7.89 -28.97
N GLY A 86 28.47 -7.02 -28.20
CA GLY A 86 28.91 -5.63 -28.02
C GLY A 86 28.49 -4.68 -29.15
N VAL A 87 27.61 -5.13 -30.05
CA VAL A 87 27.16 -4.37 -31.24
C VAL A 87 25.67 -3.99 -31.14
N ARG A 88 24.92 -4.53 -30.17
CA ARG A 88 23.51 -4.20 -30.00
C ARG A 88 23.38 -2.87 -29.24
N GLN A 89 22.50 -2.00 -29.69
CA GLN A 89 22.36 -0.66 -29.12
C GLN A 89 21.90 -0.72 -27.65
N LYS A 90 22.33 0.28 -26.86
CA LYS A 90 21.82 0.54 -25.52
C LYS A 90 20.74 1.62 -25.59
N ASP A 91 19.68 1.47 -24.83
CA ASP A 91 18.67 2.50 -24.65
C ASP A 91 18.83 3.11 -23.25
N LEU A 92 19.29 4.36 -23.23
CA LEU A 92 19.49 5.17 -22.05
C LEU A 92 18.53 6.37 -22.01
N SER A 93 17.44 6.33 -22.80
CA SER A 93 16.46 7.42 -22.91
C SER A 93 15.67 7.64 -21.62
N SER A 94 15.34 6.57 -20.89
CA SER A 94 14.64 6.64 -19.61
C SER A 94 15.61 6.98 -18.48
N GLU A 95 15.20 7.94 -17.63
CA GLU A 95 15.97 8.32 -16.44
C GLU A 95 15.85 7.33 -15.28
N ILE A 96 14.88 6.41 -15.33
CA ILE A 96 14.60 5.42 -14.28
C ILE A 96 15.18 4.05 -14.63
N ILE A 97 15.20 3.66 -15.91
CA ILE A 97 15.60 2.33 -16.36
C ILE A 97 16.58 2.45 -17.53
N ALA A 98 17.75 1.83 -17.39
CA ALA A 98 18.70 1.64 -18.49
C ALA A 98 18.49 0.26 -19.13
N VAL A 99 18.60 0.20 -20.46
CA VAL A 99 18.47 -1.04 -21.24
C VAL A 99 19.78 -1.31 -21.99
N ASP A 100 20.28 -2.53 -21.84
CA ASP A 100 21.43 -3.04 -22.56
C ASP A 100 21.00 -4.28 -23.36
N HIS A 101 20.89 -4.13 -24.69
CA HIS A 101 20.46 -5.25 -25.54
C HIS A 101 21.55 -6.30 -25.76
N ASP A 102 22.84 -5.97 -25.59
CA ASP A 102 23.92 -6.96 -25.68
C ASP A 102 23.83 -7.94 -24.50
N ALA A 103 23.65 -7.43 -23.29
CA ALA A 103 23.43 -8.26 -22.09
C ALA A 103 22.12 -9.07 -22.13
N CYS A 104 21.23 -8.85 -23.11
CA CYS A 104 19.93 -9.52 -23.19
C CYS A 104 20.02 -10.92 -23.82
N ILE A 105 19.72 -11.96 -23.02
CA ILE A 105 19.61 -13.37 -23.46
C ILE A 105 18.24 -13.74 -24.07
N LEU A 106 17.37 -12.75 -24.36
CA LEU A 106 16.02 -12.94 -24.95
C LEU A 106 15.10 -13.94 -24.20
N CYS A 107 15.30 -14.12 -22.89
CA CYS A 107 14.49 -15.02 -22.05
C CYS A 107 13.01 -14.61 -21.87
N GLN A 108 12.64 -13.40 -22.32
CA GLN A 108 11.28 -12.82 -22.27
C GLN A 108 10.65 -12.73 -20.86
N ARG A 109 11.42 -12.93 -19.77
CA ARG A 109 10.94 -12.67 -18.38
C ARG A 109 10.45 -11.24 -18.20
N CYS A 110 11.13 -10.26 -18.80
CA CYS A 110 10.72 -8.85 -18.79
C CYS A 110 9.41 -8.58 -19.54
N THR A 111 9.20 -9.21 -20.70
CA THR A 111 7.94 -9.18 -21.46
C THR A 111 6.78 -9.71 -20.62
N ARG A 112 6.94 -10.90 -20.03
CA ARG A 112 5.92 -11.51 -19.16
C ARG A 112 5.65 -10.66 -17.91
N ALA A 113 6.69 -10.08 -17.31
CA ALA A 113 6.55 -9.14 -16.20
C ALA A 113 5.75 -7.88 -16.57
N CYS A 114 5.95 -7.33 -17.77
CA CYS A 114 5.22 -6.15 -18.24
C CYS A 114 3.74 -6.47 -18.54
N ASN A 115 3.49 -7.60 -19.21
CA ASN A 115 2.20 -7.91 -19.84
C ASN A 115 1.33 -8.78 -18.92
N GLU A 116 1.87 -9.89 -18.37
CA GLU A 116 1.11 -10.81 -17.51
C GLU A 116 1.00 -10.32 -16.06
N ILE A 117 2.05 -9.70 -15.51
CA ILE A 117 2.11 -9.31 -14.08
C ILE A 117 1.66 -7.87 -13.83
N LYS A 118 1.97 -6.94 -14.73
CA LYS A 118 1.57 -5.52 -14.59
C LYS A 118 0.49 -5.06 -15.56
N GLN A 119 0.17 -5.84 -16.60
CA GLN A 119 -0.86 -5.51 -17.59
C GLN A 119 -0.65 -4.11 -18.23
N ASN A 120 0.60 -3.73 -18.44
CA ASN A 120 0.94 -2.48 -19.16
C ASN A 120 1.09 -2.71 -20.67
N ASP A 121 1.36 -3.95 -21.10
CA ASP A 121 1.47 -4.40 -22.50
C ASP A 121 2.50 -3.65 -23.41
N VAL A 122 3.44 -2.93 -22.79
CA VAL A 122 4.46 -2.10 -23.48
C VAL A 122 5.56 -2.95 -24.15
N MET A 123 5.88 -4.12 -23.61
CA MET A 123 7.09 -4.85 -24.00
C MET A 123 6.76 -6.03 -24.92
N ALA A 124 7.54 -6.18 -25.99
CA ALA A 124 7.45 -7.30 -26.93
C ALA A 124 8.83 -7.78 -27.39
N ARG A 125 8.87 -8.90 -28.12
CA ARG A 125 10.07 -9.31 -28.87
C ARG A 125 9.93 -8.82 -30.32
N ASP A 126 10.90 -8.05 -30.78
CA ASP A 126 11.03 -7.64 -32.18
C ASP A 126 12.12 -8.46 -32.90
N GLY A 127 12.02 -8.54 -34.22
CA GLY A 127 12.99 -9.19 -35.10
C GLY A 127 13.01 -10.72 -35.07
N LYS A 128 13.87 -11.30 -35.90
CA LYS A 128 14.10 -12.75 -36.04
C LYS A 128 15.59 -13.02 -36.18
N GLY A 129 16.03 -14.21 -35.76
CA GLY A 129 17.44 -14.59 -35.83
C GLY A 129 18.30 -13.66 -34.97
N TYR A 130 19.44 -13.22 -35.51
CA TYR A 130 20.39 -12.39 -34.79
C TYR A 130 19.87 -10.99 -34.35
N PRO A 131 19.27 -10.15 -35.22
CA PRO A 131 18.80 -8.81 -34.82
C PRO A 131 17.58 -8.82 -33.88
N ALA A 132 17.19 -9.97 -33.33
CA ALA A 132 16.08 -10.04 -32.41
C ALA A 132 16.41 -9.34 -31.09
N ARG A 133 15.50 -8.47 -30.63
CA ARG A 133 15.64 -7.71 -29.38
C ARG A 133 14.31 -7.66 -28.63
N ILE A 134 14.36 -7.11 -27.42
CA ILE A 134 13.15 -6.63 -26.75
C ILE A 134 12.87 -5.22 -27.29
N ALA A 135 11.61 -4.93 -27.56
CA ALA A 135 11.13 -3.64 -28.06
C ALA A 135 10.04 -3.07 -27.15
N PHE A 136 9.86 -1.75 -27.20
CA PHE A 136 8.84 -0.99 -26.48
C PHE A 136 7.83 -0.41 -27.47
N ASP A 137 6.54 -0.68 -27.26
CA ASP A 137 5.45 -0.43 -28.22
C ASP A 137 5.85 -0.81 -29.65
N THR A 138 5.81 0.14 -30.59
CA THR A 138 6.23 -0.02 -32.00
C THR A 138 7.75 0.16 -32.17
N ASN A 139 8.55 -0.46 -31.30
CA ASN A 139 10.01 -0.30 -31.24
C ASN A 139 10.45 1.16 -31.11
N LEU A 140 9.81 1.88 -30.18
CA LEU A 140 10.24 3.21 -29.72
C LEU A 140 11.36 3.07 -28.68
N SER A 141 12.02 4.19 -28.35
CA SER A 141 12.83 4.25 -27.12
C SER A 141 11.93 4.16 -25.89
N MET A 142 12.46 3.69 -24.75
CA MET A 142 11.66 3.49 -23.54
C MET A 142 11.01 4.80 -23.05
N LEU A 143 11.67 5.95 -23.19
CA LEU A 143 11.10 7.26 -22.85
C LEU A 143 9.92 7.66 -23.76
N GLU A 144 9.97 7.30 -25.04
CA GLU A 144 8.95 7.64 -26.04
C GLU A 144 7.79 6.63 -26.07
N SER A 145 7.98 5.47 -25.45
CA SER A 145 6.96 4.44 -25.25
C SER A 145 5.97 4.77 -24.13
N SER A 146 4.90 3.99 -24.05
CA SER A 146 3.88 3.97 -22.98
C SER A 146 4.41 3.46 -21.61
N CYS A 147 5.72 3.29 -21.44
CA CYS A 147 6.35 2.76 -20.23
C CYS A 147 6.14 3.65 -18.99
N VAL A 148 5.30 3.19 -18.06
CA VAL A 148 5.06 3.81 -16.74
C VAL A 148 6.22 3.65 -15.73
N SER A 149 7.39 3.17 -16.16
CA SER A 149 8.62 3.01 -15.36
C SER A 149 8.49 2.21 -14.04
N CYS A 150 7.49 1.32 -13.92
CA CYS A 150 7.18 0.58 -12.68
C CYS A 150 8.26 -0.44 -12.22
N GLY A 151 9.24 -0.77 -13.06
CA GLY A 151 10.43 -1.54 -12.65
C GLY A 151 10.30 -3.07 -12.58
N GLU A 152 9.11 -3.67 -12.75
CA GLU A 152 8.93 -5.13 -12.65
C GLU A 152 9.78 -5.91 -13.68
N CYS A 153 9.97 -5.35 -14.87
CA CYS A 153 10.82 -5.90 -15.91
C CYS A 153 12.32 -5.93 -15.50
N VAL A 154 12.76 -4.96 -14.69
CA VAL A 154 14.13 -4.87 -14.13
C VAL A 154 14.31 -5.93 -13.04
N ILE A 155 13.37 -6.01 -12.11
CA ILE A 155 13.34 -7.01 -11.02
C ILE A 155 13.38 -8.44 -11.59
N SER A 156 12.64 -8.67 -12.68
CA SER A 156 12.57 -9.96 -13.38
C SER A 156 13.75 -10.25 -14.32
N CYS A 157 14.69 -9.32 -14.53
CA CYS A 157 15.77 -9.46 -15.51
C CYS A 157 16.98 -10.24 -14.93
N PRO A 158 17.32 -11.43 -15.49
CA PRO A 158 18.38 -12.30 -14.95
C PRO A 158 19.81 -11.89 -15.32
N THR A 159 20.01 -10.95 -16.25
CA THR A 159 21.33 -10.68 -16.87
C THR A 159 21.79 -9.22 -16.82
N ASP A 160 21.06 -8.36 -16.10
CA ASP A 160 21.31 -6.91 -16.05
C ASP A 160 21.21 -6.17 -17.40
N ALA A 161 20.56 -6.80 -18.38
CA ALA A 161 20.05 -6.14 -19.59
C ALA A 161 19.02 -5.04 -19.32
N LEU A 162 18.44 -5.04 -18.11
CA LEU A 162 17.57 -4.02 -17.56
C LEU A 162 18.08 -3.71 -16.16
N GLN A 163 18.36 -2.44 -15.88
CA GLN A 163 18.87 -1.94 -14.60
C GLN A 163 18.14 -0.66 -14.19
N PHE A 164 17.99 -0.46 -12.89
CA PHE A 164 17.53 0.81 -12.35
C PHE A 164 18.66 1.83 -12.40
N ARG A 165 18.32 3.06 -12.75
CA ARG A 165 19.18 4.23 -12.62
C ARG A 165 19.03 4.83 -11.22
N PRO A 166 20.06 5.49 -10.67
CA PRO A 166 20.10 5.90 -9.26
C PRO A 166 19.15 7.04 -8.88
N LEU A 167 18.53 7.73 -9.85
CA LEU A 167 17.72 8.96 -9.65
C LEU A 167 16.72 8.90 -8.49
N VAL A 168 16.03 7.79 -8.31
CA VAL A 168 15.05 7.62 -7.21
C VAL A 168 15.75 7.64 -5.85
N ILE A 169 16.85 6.90 -5.72
CA ILE A 169 17.65 6.81 -4.50
C ILE A 169 18.34 8.15 -4.24
N GLU A 170 18.89 8.80 -5.28
CA GLU A 170 19.52 10.13 -5.19
C GLU A 170 18.52 11.18 -4.66
N LYS A 171 17.30 11.22 -5.18
CA LYS A 171 16.25 12.13 -4.67
C LYS A 171 15.80 11.77 -3.24
N GLN A 172 15.77 10.49 -2.87
CA GLN A 172 15.51 10.06 -1.48
C GLN A 172 16.65 10.45 -0.52
N ILE A 173 17.91 10.29 -0.92
CA ILE A 173 19.10 10.73 -0.15
C ILE A 173 19.06 12.24 0.05
N GLN A 174 18.76 13.01 -1.00
CA GLN A 174 18.66 14.46 -0.93
C GLN A 174 17.58 14.86 0.08
N LYS A 175 16.36 14.29 -0.03
CA LYS A 175 15.28 14.58 0.92
C LYS A 175 15.66 14.26 2.37
N LEU A 176 16.25 13.08 2.63
CA LEU A 176 16.71 12.70 3.97
C LEU A 176 17.76 13.67 4.53
N SER A 177 18.61 14.22 3.65
CA SER A 177 19.61 15.23 4.01
C SER A 177 18.95 16.57 4.37
N ASP A 178 17.94 16.98 3.60
CA ASP A 178 17.19 18.23 3.81
C ASP A 178 16.34 18.16 5.09
N ASP A 179 15.57 17.07 5.29
CA ASP A 179 14.76 16.82 6.48
C ASP A 179 15.60 16.87 7.77
N THR A 180 16.84 16.36 7.71
CA THR A 180 17.80 16.38 8.83
C THR A 180 18.35 17.78 9.12
N GLN A 181 18.37 18.70 8.15
CA GLN A 181 18.87 20.07 8.31
C GLN A 181 17.78 21.11 8.61
N VAL A 182 16.56 20.92 8.10
CA VAL A 182 15.44 21.86 8.26
C VAL A 182 14.84 21.80 9.68
N GLY A 183 14.98 20.67 10.37
CA GLY A 183 14.57 20.49 11.77
C GLY A 183 15.56 21.04 12.80
N SER A 184 15.85 22.35 12.81
CA SER A 184 16.78 23.01 13.77
C SER A 184 16.26 23.03 15.23
N LYS A 185 16.15 21.83 15.82
CA LYS A 185 16.05 21.54 17.27
C LYS A 185 16.26 20.04 17.59
N THR A 186 17.01 19.31 16.78
CA THR A 186 17.52 17.96 17.14
C THR A 186 18.67 18.10 18.15
N THR A 187 18.34 18.20 19.43
CA THR A 187 19.31 18.28 20.54
C THR A 187 20.02 16.96 20.86
N SER A 188 19.65 15.86 20.18
CA SER A 188 20.26 14.53 20.31
C SER A 188 21.03 14.17 19.04
N GLY A 189 22.31 13.83 19.19
CA GLY A 189 23.17 13.31 18.11
C GLY A 189 22.76 11.91 17.69
N THR A 190 21.64 11.81 17.00
CA THR A 190 21.05 10.65 16.33
C THR A 190 21.76 10.44 15.00
N SER A 191 22.31 9.25 14.75
CA SER A 191 22.86 8.91 13.43
C SER A 191 21.79 8.29 12.53
N ILE A 192 21.88 8.62 11.25
CA ILE A 192 20.97 8.18 10.18
C ILE A 192 21.85 7.59 9.07
N GLU A 193 21.62 6.34 8.70
CA GLU A 193 22.35 5.61 7.65
C GLU A 193 21.36 4.90 6.73
N ILE A 194 21.50 5.05 5.41
CA ILE A 194 20.71 4.32 4.42
C ILE A 194 21.32 2.94 4.22
N LEU A 195 20.52 1.88 4.31
CA LEU A 195 21.04 0.52 4.21
C LEU A 195 21.35 0.14 2.76
N SER A 196 22.47 -0.52 2.55
CA SER A 196 22.74 -1.24 1.31
C SER A 196 21.82 -2.47 1.18
N PRO A 197 21.52 -2.95 -0.04
CA PRO A 197 20.76 -4.20 -0.22
C PRO A 197 21.38 -5.42 0.48
N GLU A 198 22.70 -5.49 0.59
CA GLU A 198 23.43 -6.53 1.32
C GLU A 198 23.19 -6.43 2.83
N GLN A 199 23.26 -5.21 3.39
CA GLN A 199 22.92 -4.98 4.79
C GLN A 199 21.47 -5.40 5.08
N MET A 200 20.52 -5.04 4.21
CA MET A 200 19.11 -5.46 4.34
C MET A 200 18.96 -6.98 4.28
N LEU A 201 19.56 -7.66 3.30
CA LEU A 201 19.46 -9.11 3.13
C LEU A 201 20.10 -9.90 4.28
N SER A 202 20.98 -9.29 5.08
CA SER A 202 21.50 -9.91 6.30
C SER A 202 20.47 -9.96 7.46
N ILE A 203 19.44 -9.10 7.42
CA ILE A 203 18.36 -9.06 8.40
C ILE A 203 17.28 -10.10 8.01
N PRO A 204 16.92 -11.07 8.89
CA PRO A 204 16.07 -12.21 8.53
C PRO A 204 14.74 -11.88 7.86
N ILE A 205 14.11 -10.75 8.20
CA ILE A 205 12.81 -10.36 7.64
C ILE A 205 12.88 -10.04 6.13
N PHE A 206 14.04 -9.64 5.59
CA PHE A 206 14.22 -9.37 4.16
C PHE A 206 14.58 -10.61 3.34
N SER A 207 14.64 -11.80 3.96
CA SER A 207 15.03 -13.03 3.29
C SER A 207 14.12 -13.35 2.08
N GLY A 208 14.74 -13.50 0.91
CA GLY A 208 14.03 -13.78 -0.35
C GLY A 208 13.37 -12.56 -1.01
N ILE A 209 13.55 -11.34 -0.50
CA ILE A 209 13.16 -10.13 -1.25
C ILE A 209 14.13 -9.95 -2.43
N PRO A 210 13.64 -9.62 -3.65
CA PRO A 210 14.52 -9.45 -4.81
C PRO A 210 15.53 -8.32 -4.60
N TYR A 211 16.82 -8.60 -4.82
CA TYR A 211 17.90 -7.61 -4.65
C TYR A 211 17.64 -6.32 -5.42
N LYS A 212 17.22 -6.40 -6.69
CA LYS A 212 16.93 -5.23 -7.52
C LYS A 212 15.78 -4.37 -6.98
N PHE A 213 14.84 -4.96 -6.25
CA PHE A 213 13.81 -4.20 -5.54
C PHE A 213 14.40 -3.43 -4.36
N LEU A 214 15.28 -4.06 -3.56
CA LEU A 214 15.97 -3.42 -2.43
C LEU A 214 16.94 -2.34 -2.91
N GLN A 215 17.63 -2.56 -4.03
CA GLN A 215 18.46 -1.58 -4.70
C GLN A 215 17.63 -0.34 -5.07
N PHE A 216 16.53 -0.52 -5.81
CA PHE A 216 15.67 0.58 -6.25
C PHE A 216 15.03 1.37 -5.11
N ASN A 217 14.76 0.71 -3.99
CA ASN A 217 14.10 1.29 -2.83
C ASN A 217 15.05 1.47 -1.63
N GLY A 218 16.37 1.57 -1.90
CA GLY A 218 17.40 1.67 -0.87
C GLY A 218 17.13 2.79 0.13
N GLY A 219 16.86 3.99 -0.38
CA GLY A 219 16.53 5.18 0.43
C GLY A 219 15.20 5.11 1.19
N ALA A 220 14.39 4.06 1.00
CA ALA A 220 13.23 3.77 1.83
C ALA A 220 13.54 2.85 3.03
N CYS A 221 14.82 2.52 3.29
CA CYS A 221 15.26 1.75 4.46
C CYS A 221 16.43 2.45 5.16
N VAL A 222 16.19 2.90 6.39
CA VAL A 222 17.08 3.83 7.10
C VAL A 222 17.33 3.34 8.53
N ARG A 223 18.60 3.05 8.87
CA ARG A 223 19.04 2.79 10.24
C ARG A 223 19.00 4.10 11.02
N ARG A 224 18.38 4.07 12.20
CA ARG A 224 18.41 5.16 13.19
C ARG A 224 18.95 4.63 14.51
N ILE A 225 19.93 5.34 15.10
CA ILE A 225 20.39 5.11 16.47
C ILE A 225 19.81 6.19 17.37
N LEU A 226 18.99 5.76 18.34
CA LEU A 226 18.18 6.60 19.21
C LEU A 226 18.75 6.62 20.62
N LYS A 227 18.69 7.79 21.28
CA LYS A 227 19.09 7.98 22.68
C LYS A 227 17.91 7.79 23.63
N PRO A 228 18.16 7.51 24.92
CA PRO A 228 17.10 7.50 25.93
C PRO A 228 16.29 8.80 25.90
N GLY A 229 14.97 8.70 25.77
CA GLY A 229 14.04 9.82 25.67
C GLY A 229 13.71 10.29 24.25
N ASP A 230 14.42 9.81 23.20
CA ASP A 230 14.06 10.12 21.82
C ASP A 230 12.70 9.49 21.46
N VAL A 231 11.85 10.27 20.79
CA VAL A 231 10.49 9.87 20.39
C VAL A 231 10.52 9.35 18.96
N LEU A 232 10.14 8.09 18.76
CA LEU A 232 10.13 7.42 17.47
C LEU A 232 8.90 7.81 16.62
N CYS A 233 7.73 7.92 17.24
CA CYS A 233 6.51 8.49 16.65
C CYS A 233 5.51 8.88 17.76
N ARG A 234 4.51 9.70 17.45
CA ARG A 234 3.48 10.16 18.40
C ARG A 234 2.09 9.65 18.05
N ALA A 235 1.26 9.43 19.07
CA ALA A 235 -0.15 9.13 18.89
C ALA A 235 -0.86 10.24 18.08
N GLY A 236 -1.70 9.86 17.12
CA GLY A 236 -2.43 10.79 16.26
C GLY A 236 -1.73 11.15 14.93
N GLU A 237 -0.42 10.91 14.79
CA GLU A 237 0.31 11.16 13.53
C GLU A 237 -0.08 10.12 12.47
N TYR A 238 -0.28 10.53 11.21
CA TYR A 238 -0.27 9.61 10.08
C TYR A 238 1.18 9.31 9.71
N ALA A 239 1.46 8.09 9.25
CA ALA A 239 2.84 7.64 9.01
C ALA A 239 3.00 6.87 7.70
N ALA A 240 4.09 7.20 6.99
CA ALA A 240 4.53 6.52 5.78
C ALA A 240 5.57 5.41 6.04
N THR A 241 5.97 5.22 7.31
CA THR A 241 7.07 4.32 7.71
C THR A 241 6.75 3.47 8.95
N ALA A 242 7.31 2.26 9.00
CA ALA A 242 7.32 1.38 10.17
C ALA A 242 8.76 1.17 10.66
N TYR A 243 8.96 0.60 11.85
CA TYR A 243 10.29 0.49 12.46
C TYR A 243 10.59 -0.95 12.87
N LEU A 244 11.63 -1.54 12.30
CA LEU A 244 12.13 -2.86 12.70
C LEU A 244 13.10 -2.69 13.87
N ILE A 245 12.81 -3.29 15.03
CA ILE A 245 13.70 -3.21 16.19
C ILE A 245 14.91 -4.12 15.97
N GLN A 246 16.12 -3.54 15.97
CA GLN A 246 17.37 -4.30 15.93
C GLN A 246 17.95 -4.47 17.34
N ARG A 247 17.86 -3.42 18.17
CA ARG A 247 18.41 -3.40 19.53
C ARG A 247 17.66 -2.41 20.41
N GLY A 248 17.66 -2.67 21.72
CA GLY A 248 17.15 -1.75 22.73
C GLY A 248 15.68 -1.96 23.07
N ARG A 249 15.11 -1.02 23.81
CA ARG A 249 13.78 -1.12 24.41
C ARG A 249 13.01 0.19 24.28
N PHE A 250 11.70 0.05 24.04
CA PHE A 250 10.78 1.15 23.79
C PHE A 250 9.62 1.12 24.78
N GLU A 251 9.21 2.29 25.26
CA GLU A 251 7.97 2.51 25.99
C GLU A 251 6.84 2.88 25.02
N ILE A 252 5.69 2.22 25.16
CA ILE A 252 4.49 2.45 24.38
C ILE A 252 3.49 3.22 25.24
N GLN A 253 3.42 4.52 25.01
CA GLN A 253 2.56 5.45 25.74
C GLN A 253 1.21 5.58 25.03
N ILE A 254 0.23 4.82 25.51
CA ILE A 254 -1.16 4.88 25.04
C ILE A 254 -1.92 5.95 25.83
N GLN A 255 -2.46 6.96 25.14
CA GLN A 255 -3.28 7.99 25.80
C GLN A 255 -4.66 7.44 26.16
N LYS A 256 -4.88 7.09 27.43
CA LYS A 256 -6.25 6.92 27.94
C LYS A 256 -7.00 8.25 27.82
N LYS A 257 -8.16 8.24 27.16
CA LYS A 257 -8.94 9.45 26.84
C LYS A 257 -9.47 10.07 28.14
N SER A 258 -8.89 11.20 28.54
CA SER A 258 -9.47 12.09 29.55
C SER A 258 -10.79 12.65 29.02
N THR A 259 -11.89 12.44 29.74
CA THR A 259 -13.19 13.08 29.47
C THR A 259 -13.21 14.56 29.83
N THR A 260 -12.14 15.09 30.43
CA THR A 260 -11.95 16.52 30.70
C THR A 260 -11.36 17.21 29.47
N PRO A 261 -12.02 18.23 28.89
CA PRO A 261 -11.42 19.03 27.82
C PRO A 261 -10.16 19.73 28.31
N ALA A 262 -9.12 19.78 27.47
CA ALA A 262 -7.88 20.46 27.80
C ALA A 262 -8.16 21.94 28.14
N PRO A 263 -7.50 22.51 29.17
CA PRO A 263 -7.71 23.90 29.53
C PRO A 263 -7.30 24.81 28.37
N ASN A 264 -8.26 25.57 27.85
CA ASN A 264 -8.04 26.53 26.77
C ASN A 264 -6.83 27.43 27.07
N ALA A 265 -5.83 27.42 26.18
CA ALA A 265 -4.80 28.44 26.16
C ALA A 265 -5.48 29.80 25.95
N GLN A 266 -5.51 30.63 27.02
CA GLN A 266 -6.27 31.87 27.06
C GLN A 266 -5.75 32.90 26.03
N ARG A 267 -6.40 32.98 24.87
CA ARG A 267 -6.41 34.24 24.09
C ARG A 267 -7.32 35.23 24.81
N LYS A 268 -6.72 36.23 25.46
CA LYS A 268 -7.43 37.29 26.20
C LYS A 268 -8.10 38.30 25.26
N GLY A 269 -9.44 38.36 25.31
CA GLY A 269 -10.25 39.51 24.87
C GLY A 269 -10.32 39.77 23.36
N LEU A 270 -11.35 40.41 22.82
CA LEU A 270 -12.63 40.84 23.39
C LEU A 270 -13.67 40.85 22.24
N PHE A 271 -14.95 40.59 22.54
CA PHE A 271 -16.08 40.41 21.60
C PHE A 271 -16.17 39.07 20.86
N LYS A 272 -17.12 38.26 21.33
CA LYS A 272 -17.65 37.03 20.72
C LYS A 272 -19.18 37.14 20.70
N ARG A 273 -19.82 37.06 19.52
CA ARG A 273 -21.27 36.85 19.21
C ARG A 273 -21.50 37.31 17.75
N ILE A 274 -22.18 36.65 16.82
CA ILE A 274 -23.14 35.52 16.79
C ILE A 274 -22.93 34.77 15.45
N PHE A 275 -23.02 33.45 15.27
CA PHE A 275 -23.08 32.31 16.22
C PHE A 275 -21.65 31.71 16.41
N GLY A 276 -21.26 30.45 16.14
CA GLY A 276 -21.95 29.16 16.00
C GLY A 276 -20.93 28.03 15.81
N SER A 277 -20.49 27.38 16.89
CA SER A 277 -19.28 26.54 16.89
C SER A 277 -19.55 25.04 16.76
N ASN A 278 -19.07 24.43 15.67
CA ASN A 278 -18.85 22.98 15.61
C ASN A 278 -17.37 22.69 15.92
N ALA A 279 -17.10 22.12 17.10
CA ALA A 279 -15.82 21.50 17.38
C ALA A 279 -15.83 20.11 16.76
N THR A 280 -15.02 19.87 15.73
CA THR A 280 -14.94 18.58 15.06
C THR A 280 -14.48 17.51 16.05
N VAL A 281 -15.38 16.61 16.43
CA VAL A 281 -15.07 15.48 17.29
C VAL A 281 -14.22 14.49 16.49
N VAL A 282 -12.91 14.46 16.74
CA VAL A 282 -12.04 13.40 16.22
C VAL A 282 -12.30 12.12 17.02
N PRO A 283 -12.72 11.02 16.38
CA PRO A 283 -12.84 9.72 17.05
C PRO A 283 -11.44 9.09 17.21
N THR A 284 -10.65 9.62 18.14
CA THR A 284 -9.42 8.94 18.60
C THR A 284 -9.80 7.68 19.36
N LEU A 285 -9.15 6.57 18.99
CA LEU A 285 -9.31 5.21 19.53
C LEU A 285 -9.29 5.22 21.07
N ALA A 286 -10.19 4.45 21.68
CA ALA A 286 -10.18 4.17 23.10
C ALA A 286 -9.70 2.73 23.34
N THR A 287 -8.60 2.56 24.07
CA THR A 287 -8.13 1.26 24.55
C THR A 287 -8.73 0.98 25.93
N GLY A 288 -9.70 0.08 25.99
CA GLY A 288 -10.22 -0.49 27.24
C GLY A 288 -9.27 -1.54 27.81
N THR A 289 -9.22 -1.62 29.14
CA THR A 289 -8.45 -2.58 29.94
C THR A 289 -9.40 -3.55 30.65
N ASP A 290 -8.91 -4.62 31.28
CA ASP A 290 -8.91 -4.68 32.76
C ASP A 290 -8.35 -5.99 33.36
N THR A 291 -7.25 -5.85 34.10
CA THR A 291 -7.06 -6.58 35.36
C THR A 291 -7.08 -5.56 36.49
N ALA A 292 -8.03 -5.68 37.41
CA ALA A 292 -8.25 -4.68 38.45
C ALA A 292 -7.16 -4.70 39.54
N VAL A 293 -6.30 -3.68 39.55
CA VAL A 293 -5.54 -3.24 40.74
C VAL A 293 -5.49 -1.71 40.77
N SER A 294 -5.62 -1.13 41.97
CA SER A 294 -5.56 0.31 42.22
C SER A 294 -4.20 0.94 41.88
N SER A 295 -4.23 2.18 41.38
CA SER A 295 -3.10 3.14 41.36
C SER A 295 -1.76 2.62 40.78
N GLY A 296 -1.65 2.60 39.46
CA GLY A 296 -0.37 2.47 38.76
C GLY A 296 -0.51 2.55 37.24
N GLN A 297 0.30 3.36 36.56
CA GLN A 297 0.44 3.27 35.12
C GLN A 297 1.21 1.98 34.78
N THR A 298 0.56 1.03 34.12
CA THR A 298 1.24 -0.11 33.50
C THR A 298 1.89 0.34 32.21
N ASN A 299 3.15 0.75 32.30
CA ASN A 299 3.94 1.11 31.13
C ASN A 299 4.16 -0.15 30.27
N ILE A 300 3.68 -0.11 29.02
CA ILE A 300 3.85 -1.19 28.06
C ILE A 300 5.23 -1.02 27.43
N TYR A 301 6.03 -2.08 27.41
CA TYR A 301 7.34 -2.07 26.78
C TYR A 301 7.41 -3.00 25.56
N ARG A 302 8.30 -2.67 24.63
CA ARG A 302 8.61 -3.45 23.43
C ARG A 302 10.11 -3.55 23.21
N GLY A 303 10.57 -4.68 22.70
CA GLY A 303 11.97 -5.02 22.42
C GLY A 303 12.14 -5.79 21.11
N VAL A 304 13.32 -6.39 20.91
CA VAL A 304 13.68 -7.10 19.66
C VAL A 304 12.70 -8.26 19.36
N GLU A 305 12.12 -8.87 20.40
CA GLU A 305 11.11 -9.93 20.33
C GLU A 305 9.81 -9.55 19.61
N ASP A 306 9.51 -8.25 19.53
CA ASP A 306 8.32 -7.71 18.86
C ASP A 306 8.54 -7.49 17.36
N VAL A 307 9.80 -7.50 16.93
CA VAL A 307 10.30 -7.33 15.55
C VAL A 307 10.00 -5.98 14.90
N ILE A 308 8.75 -5.49 14.96
CA ILE A 308 8.29 -4.32 14.23
C ILE A 308 7.33 -3.46 15.07
N LEU A 309 7.40 -2.14 14.88
CA LEU A 309 6.48 -1.16 15.46
C LEU A 309 5.89 -0.23 14.40
N GLY A 310 4.61 0.12 14.58
CA GLY A 310 3.92 1.14 13.81
C GLY A 310 3.41 0.70 12.44
N GLU A 311 3.69 -0.54 12.03
CA GLU A 311 3.28 -1.16 10.79
C GLU A 311 1.77 -1.06 10.55
N MET A 312 0.94 -1.28 11.57
CA MET A 312 -0.51 -1.11 11.46
C MET A 312 -0.93 0.27 10.94
N ALA A 313 -0.26 1.36 11.33
CA ALA A 313 -0.63 2.70 10.88
C ALA A 313 -0.36 2.90 9.37
N CYS A 314 0.74 2.36 8.84
CA CYS A 314 1.07 2.40 7.42
C CYS A 314 0.12 1.54 6.58
N LEU A 315 -0.19 0.35 7.11
CA LEU A 315 -0.97 -0.70 6.44
C LEU A 315 -2.47 -0.39 6.42
N THR A 316 -3.01 0.14 7.52
CA THR A 316 -4.42 0.57 7.61
C THR A 316 -4.64 2.04 7.21
N ARG A 317 -3.56 2.82 7.07
CA ARG A 317 -3.57 4.28 6.82
C ARG A 317 -4.30 5.10 7.89
N ALA A 318 -4.51 4.50 9.06
CA ALA A 318 -4.97 5.14 10.28
C ALA A 318 -3.84 5.91 10.96
N PRO A 319 -4.14 6.91 11.81
CA PRO A 319 -3.13 7.54 12.65
C PRO A 319 -2.55 6.55 13.67
N ARG A 320 -1.31 6.79 14.11
CA ARG A 320 -0.62 6.03 15.17
C ARG A 320 -1.50 5.98 16.44
N SER A 321 -1.66 4.79 17.02
CA SER A 321 -2.46 4.55 18.22
C SER A 321 -1.75 4.92 19.53
N ALA A 322 -0.42 5.04 19.51
CA ALA A 322 0.42 5.29 20.69
C ALA A 322 1.62 6.16 20.34
N THR A 323 2.18 6.83 21.35
CA THR A 323 3.51 7.44 21.28
C THR A 323 4.56 6.40 21.66
N VAL A 324 5.66 6.34 20.93
CA VAL A 324 6.75 5.38 21.14
C VAL A 324 8.02 6.12 21.52
N VAL A 325 8.63 5.77 22.65
CA VAL A 325 9.81 6.46 23.20
C VAL A 325 10.91 5.45 23.50
N ALA A 326 12.15 5.70 23.08
CA ALA A 326 13.29 4.87 23.44
C ALA A 326 13.62 5.04 24.93
N VAL A 327 13.76 3.96 25.70
CA VAL A 327 14.15 4.05 27.13
C VAL A 327 15.64 3.87 27.37
N GLU A 328 16.34 3.31 26.38
CA GLU A 328 17.78 3.08 26.36
C GLU A 328 18.36 3.35 24.96
N GLU A 329 19.68 3.26 24.78
CA GLU A 329 20.29 3.44 23.45
C GLU A 329 19.86 2.32 22.49
N SER A 330 18.98 2.66 21.56
CA SER A 330 18.22 1.70 20.75
C SER A 330 18.49 1.87 19.26
N GLU A 331 18.44 0.77 18.51
CA GLU A 331 18.63 0.76 17.05
C GLU A 331 17.37 0.24 16.37
N VAL A 332 16.88 1.00 15.39
CA VAL A 332 15.78 0.60 14.51
C VAL A 332 16.14 0.77 13.05
N ILE A 333 15.57 -0.07 12.19
CA ILE A 333 15.50 0.20 10.74
C ILE A 333 14.11 0.76 10.45
N GLU A 334 14.04 2.04 10.13
CA GLU A 334 12.85 2.65 9.54
C GLU A 334 12.67 2.13 8.11
N ILE A 335 11.48 1.64 7.79
CA ILE A 335 11.13 1.07 6.49
C ILE A 335 9.89 1.77 5.89
N GLY A 336 9.99 2.16 4.63
CA GLY A 336 8.89 2.77 3.87
C GLY A 336 7.74 1.80 3.60
N THR A 337 6.54 2.35 3.43
CA THR A 337 5.31 1.58 3.23
C THR A 337 5.38 0.66 1.99
N ASN A 338 6.06 1.08 0.93
CA ASN A 338 6.32 0.25 -0.27
C ASN A 338 7.14 -1.01 0.04
N VAL A 339 8.19 -0.89 0.86
CA VAL A 339 9.02 -2.02 1.30
C VAL A 339 8.20 -2.92 2.23
N LEU A 340 7.43 -2.33 3.15
CA LEU A 340 6.56 -3.08 4.05
C LEU A 340 5.50 -3.92 3.29
N TYR A 341 4.89 -3.40 2.21
CA TYR A 341 4.00 -4.19 1.35
C TYR A 341 4.74 -5.36 0.65
N MET A 342 6.01 -5.19 0.26
CA MET A 342 6.81 -6.29 -0.29
C MET A 342 7.16 -7.35 0.76
N LEU A 343 7.45 -6.94 2.00
CA LEU A 343 7.59 -7.87 3.13
C LEU A 343 6.27 -8.63 3.40
N GLN A 344 5.11 -8.00 3.22
CA GLN A 344 3.83 -8.72 3.35
C GLN A 344 3.58 -9.73 2.22
N ARG A 345 4.08 -9.49 1.00
CA ARG A 345 3.90 -10.40 -0.15
C ARG A 345 4.92 -11.54 -0.18
N ASN A 346 6.06 -11.40 0.48
CA ASN A 346 7.05 -12.48 0.63
C ASN A 346 6.62 -13.49 1.71
N SER A 347 6.63 -14.79 1.38
CA SER A 347 6.17 -15.86 2.29
C SER A 347 7.00 -16.09 3.56
N ALA A 348 8.30 -15.75 3.57
CA ALA A 348 9.16 -15.83 4.75
C ALA A 348 8.92 -14.62 5.66
N SER A 349 9.01 -13.42 5.09
CA SER A 349 8.71 -12.14 5.75
C SER A 349 7.30 -12.12 6.36
N ARG A 350 6.29 -12.60 5.62
CA ARG A 350 4.88 -12.71 6.07
C ARG A 350 4.71 -13.57 7.31
N LYS A 351 5.49 -14.65 7.48
CA LYS A 351 5.42 -15.50 8.69
C LYS A 351 5.82 -14.71 9.93
N VAL A 352 6.94 -13.99 9.85
CA VAL A 352 7.44 -13.14 10.94
C VAL A 352 6.40 -12.05 11.31
N LEU A 353 5.84 -11.37 10.32
CA LEU A 353 4.80 -10.35 10.53
C LEU A 353 3.51 -10.95 11.11
N ASN A 354 3.11 -12.16 10.68
CA ASN A 354 1.94 -12.85 11.20
C ASN A 354 2.10 -13.32 12.65
N GLU A 355 3.29 -13.76 13.04
CA GLU A 355 3.61 -14.13 14.42
C GLU A 355 3.60 -12.92 15.35
N ALA A 356 4.18 -11.79 14.94
CA ALA A 356 4.10 -10.52 15.66
C ALA A 356 2.63 -10.06 15.81
N TYR A 357 1.86 -10.09 14.72
CA TYR A 357 0.43 -9.73 14.73
C TYR A 357 -0.38 -10.59 15.71
N ARG A 358 -0.20 -11.91 15.69
CA ARG A 358 -0.87 -12.84 16.62
C ARG A 358 -0.52 -12.56 18.09
N ARG A 359 0.72 -12.16 18.38
CA ARG A 359 1.20 -11.91 19.74
C ARG A 359 0.68 -10.59 20.32
N HIS A 360 0.51 -9.56 19.48
CA HIS A 360 0.39 -8.17 19.94
C HIS A 360 -0.90 -7.45 19.61
N ALA A 361 -1.54 -7.80 18.50
CA ALA A 361 -2.68 -7.05 17.98
C ALA A 361 -3.95 -7.91 17.86
N LEU A 362 -3.83 -9.20 17.47
CA LEU A 362 -4.99 -10.05 17.16
C LEU A 362 -6.04 -10.09 18.27
N ASN A 363 -5.66 -10.27 19.54
CA ASN A 363 -6.63 -10.29 20.65
C ASN A 363 -7.37 -8.95 20.78
N THR A 364 -6.65 -7.84 20.64
CA THR A 364 -7.18 -6.46 20.73
C THR A 364 -8.03 -6.08 19.53
N ASP A 365 -7.73 -6.62 18.35
CA ASP A 365 -8.55 -6.44 17.16
C ASP A 365 -9.84 -7.28 17.25
N LEU A 366 -9.76 -8.51 17.74
CA LEU A 366 -10.94 -9.35 17.97
C LEU A 366 -11.94 -8.69 18.93
N THR A 367 -11.51 -8.05 20.03
CA THR A 367 -12.45 -7.33 20.93
C THR A 367 -13.11 -6.10 20.29
N ARG A 368 -12.55 -5.57 19.19
CA ARG A 368 -13.11 -4.43 18.42
C ARG A 368 -14.12 -4.87 17.35
N ILE A 369 -14.25 -6.17 17.09
CA ILE A 369 -15.30 -6.71 16.22
C ILE A 369 -16.67 -6.56 16.93
N PRO A 370 -17.71 -6.02 16.28
CA PRO A 370 -19.04 -5.86 16.88
C PRO A 370 -19.62 -7.12 17.54
N ILE A 371 -19.49 -8.30 16.92
CA ILE A 371 -19.98 -9.56 17.52
C ILE A 371 -19.21 -9.99 18.77
N CYS A 372 -17.93 -9.62 18.92
CA CYS A 372 -17.04 -10.11 19.96
C CYS A 372 -17.01 -9.25 21.23
N GLN A 373 -17.74 -8.12 21.28
CA GLN A 373 -17.66 -7.14 22.37
C GLN A 373 -18.05 -7.69 23.75
N THR A 374 -18.83 -8.77 23.81
CA THR A 374 -19.26 -9.42 25.05
C THR A 374 -18.40 -10.61 25.47
N LEU A 375 -17.32 -10.92 24.74
CA LEU A 375 -16.42 -12.02 25.07
C LEU A 375 -15.43 -11.63 26.16
N THR A 376 -15.19 -12.55 27.09
CA THR A 376 -14.12 -12.45 28.09
C THR A 376 -12.73 -12.59 27.45
N GLU A 377 -11.68 -12.16 28.15
CA GLU A 377 -10.31 -12.31 27.62
C GLU A 377 -9.94 -13.77 27.30
N ASP A 378 -10.39 -14.74 28.10
CA ASP A 378 -10.08 -16.16 27.87
C ASP A 378 -10.80 -16.70 26.62
N GLU A 379 -12.03 -16.25 26.36
CA GLU A 379 -12.77 -16.58 25.13
C GLU A 379 -12.14 -15.90 23.90
N ILE A 380 -11.69 -14.65 24.01
CA ILE A 380 -10.93 -13.97 22.96
C ILE A 380 -9.61 -14.71 22.68
N ARG A 381 -8.89 -15.15 23.72
CA ARG A 381 -7.68 -15.97 23.58
C ARG A 381 -7.96 -17.36 22.98
N LYS A 382 -9.14 -17.95 23.22
CA LYS A 382 -9.61 -19.19 22.57
C LYS A 382 -9.89 -18.94 21.08
N LEU A 383 -10.66 -17.90 20.76
CA LEU A 383 -10.98 -17.46 19.41
C LEU A 383 -9.70 -17.19 18.60
N ALA A 384 -8.77 -16.40 19.15
CA ALA A 384 -7.49 -16.04 18.52
C ALA A 384 -6.57 -17.23 18.19
N LYS A 385 -6.70 -18.36 18.90
CA LYS A 385 -5.98 -19.61 18.57
C LYS A 385 -6.60 -20.33 17.37
N GLY A 386 -7.93 -20.25 17.20
CA GLY A 386 -8.66 -20.95 16.15
C GLY A 386 -8.81 -20.19 14.82
N VAL A 387 -8.57 -18.87 14.80
CA VAL A 387 -8.64 -18.10 13.54
C VAL A 387 -7.49 -18.40 12.57
N GLU A 388 -7.80 -18.38 11.28
CA GLU A 388 -6.84 -18.51 10.17
C GLU A 388 -6.47 -17.10 9.64
N LEU A 389 -5.20 -16.90 9.29
CA LEU A 389 -4.74 -15.67 8.62
C LEU A 389 -4.64 -15.95 7.11
N MET A 390 -5.42 -15.23 6.32
CA MET A 390 -5.59 -15.47 4.89
C MET A 390 -5.13 -14.24 4.08
N SER A 391 -4.54 -14.51 2.92
CA SER A 391 -4.09 -13.49 1.95
C SER A 391 -4.86 -13.69 0.65
N VAL A 392 -5.35 -12.60 0.06
CA VAL A 392 -6.22 -12.60 -1.13
C VAL A 392 -5.69 -11.58 -2.12
N GLU A 393 -5.51 -11.98 -3.38
CA GLU A 393 -4.92 -11.13 -4.41
C GLU A 393 -5.94 -10.18 -5.08
N PRO A 394 -5.52 -9.03 -5.65
CA PRO A 394 -6.41 -8.09 -6.32
C PRO A 394 -7.33 -8.76 -7.35
N GLY A 395 -8.62 -8.45 -7.31
CA GLY A 395 -9.65 -9.01 -8.19
C GLY A 395 -10.12 -10.42 -7.84
N GLN A 396 -9.44 -11.13 -6.92
CA GLN A 396 -9.84 -12.47 -6.51
C GLN A 396 -11.18 -12.42 -5.73
N PRO A 397 -12.18 -13.26 -6.07
CA PRO A 397 -13.39 -13.40 -5.28
C PRO A 397 -13.07 -14.12 -3.95
N ILE A 398 -13.61 -13.58 -2.86
CA ILE A 398 -13.55 -14.17 -1.51
C ILE A 398 -14.74 -15.11 -1.32
N PHE A 399 -15.92 -14.68 -1.78
CA PHE A 399 -17.11 -15.49 -2.01
C PHE A 399 -18.07 -14.76 -2.97
N LYS A 400 -19.02 -15.48 -3.56
CA LYS A 400 -20.06 -14.92 -4.43
C LYS A 400 -21.43 -14.92 -3.75
N GLU A 401 -22.30 -14.05 -4.25
CA GLU A 401 -23.71 -14.00 -3.89
C GLU A 401 -24.37 -15.37 -4.14
N GLY A 402 -25.19 -15.85 -3.20
CA GLY A 402 -25.87 -17.14 -3.27
C GLY A 402 -25.00 -18.38 -2.94
N GLU A 403 -23.69 -18.24 -2.71
CA GLU A 403 -22.88 -19.34 -2.16
C GLU A 403 -23.24 -19.62 -0.68
N ILE A 404 -22.95 -20.82 -0.18
CA ILE A 404 -23.10 -21.14 1.25
C ILE A 404 -22.00 -20.43 2.04
N GLY A 405 -22.34 -19.84 3.18
CA GLY A 405 -21.39 -19.14 4.03
C GLY A 405 -21.20 -19.76 5.42
N ASP A 406 -20.09 -20.48 5.58
CA ASP A 406 -19.68 -21.11 6.85
C ASP A 406 -18.66 -20.29 7.65
N ASP A 407 -18.14 -19.20 7.08
CA ASP A 407 -17.07 -18.37 7.67
C ASP A 407 -17.44 -16.88 7.74
N VAL A 408 -16.94 -16.22 8.78
CA VAL A 408 -16.94 -14.76 8.95
C VAL A 408 -15.51 -14.24 8.73
N PHE A 409 -15.37 -13.08 8.11
CA PHE A 409 -14.07 -12.50 7.78
C PHE A 409 -13.91 -11.11 8.38
N MET A 410 -12.81 -10.90 9.12
CA MET A 410 -12.36 -9.58 9.57
C MET A 410 -11.23 -9.11 8.65
N ILE A 411 -11.30 -7.87 8.16
CA ILE A 411 -10.27 -7.28 7.32
C ILE A 411 -9.13 -6.76 8.20
N ARG A 412 -7.92 -7.30 8.00
CA ARG A 412 -6.68 -6.82 8.64
C ARG A 412 -6.00 -5.75 7.78
N LEU A 413 -6.02 -5.91 6.46
CA LEU A 413 -5.49 -4.96 5.50
C LEU A 413 -6.20 -5.11 4.14
N GLY A 414 -6.18 -4.02 3.35
CA GLY A 414 -6.75 -3.96 2.01
C GLY A 414 -8.23 -3.63 2.04
N TYR A 415 -8.87 -3.65 0.88
CA TYR A 415 -10.28 -3.30 0.73
C TYR A 415 -11.02 -4.40 0.00
N VAL A 416 -12.21 -4.72 0.50
CA VAL A 416 -13.13 -5.67 -0.11
C VAL A 416 -14.24 -4.88 -0.80
N LYS A 417 -14.35 -5.05 -2.12
CA LYS A 417 -15.50 -4.62 -2.91
C LYS A 417 -16.65 -5.57 -2.59
N VAL A 418 -17.80 -5.01 -2.21
CA VAL A 418 -19.07 -5.72 -2.03
C VAL A 418 -20.00 -5.35 -3.18
N SER A 419 -20.51 -6.33 -3.90
CA SER A 419 -21.42 -6.11 -5.03
C SER A 419 -22.57 -7.11 -5.07
N ARG A 420 -23.64 -6.74 -5.78
CA ARG A 420 -24.81 -7.59 -6.04
C ARG A 420 -25.08 -7.65 -7.54
N MET A 421 -25.59 -8.78 -8.01
CA MET A 421 -25.93 -8.94 -9.43
C MET A 421 -27.36 -8.41 -9.70
N GLN A 422 -27.45 -7.31 -10.44
CA GLN A 422 -28.72 -6.72 -10.85
C GLN A 422 -28.91 -6.89 -12.37
N GLY A 423 -29.77 -7.85 -12.76
CA GLY A 423 -29.90 -8.28 -14.15
C GLY A 423 -28.60 -8.88 -14.67
N MET A 424 -27.98 -8.24 -15.67
CA MET A 424 -26.68 -8.64 -16.23
C MET A 424 -25.51 -7.72 -15.79
N ARG A 425 -25.69 -6.88 -14.76
CA ARG A 425 -24.66 -5.96 -14.26
C ARG A 425 -24.31 -6.25 -12.82
N ASP A 426 -23.01 -6.24 -12.54
CA ASP A 426 -22.45 -6.31 -11.19
C ASP A 426 -22.46 -4.90 -10.57
N GLN A 427 -23.41 -4.63 -9.67
CA GLN A 427 -23.58 -3.33 -9.04
C GLN A 427 -22.79 -3.29 -7.73
N VAL A 428 -21.85 -2.34 -7.61
CA VAL A 428 -21.13 -2.13 -6.34
C VAL A 428 -22.09 -1.57 -5.30
N VAL A 429 -22.21 -2.25 -4.17
CA VAL A 429 -23.10 -1.90 -3.05
C VAL A 429 -22.33 -1.23 -1.92
N ASN A 430 -21.07 -1.64 -1.67
CA ASN A 430 -20.22 -1.05 -0.65
C ASN A 430 -18.73 -1.37 -0.88
N TYR A 431 -17.85 -0.69 -0.14
CA TYR A 431 -16.48 -1.13 0.11
C TYR A 431 -16.26 -1.29 1.63
N ILE A 432 -15.49 -2.29 2.04
CA ILE A 432 -15.16 -2.54 3.45
C ILE A 432 -13.62 -2.56 3.56
N GLY A 433 -13.07 -1.87 4.55
CA GLY A 433 -11.64 -1.81 4.86
C GLY A 433 -11.34 -2.22 6.31
N PRO A 434 -10.07 -2.16 6.76
CA PRO A 434 -9.66 -2.65 8.09
C PRO A 434 -10.10 -1.78 9.28
N GLY A 435 -10.80 -0.68 9.04
CA GLY A 435 -11.33 0.17 10.10
C GLY A 435 -12.39 1.13 9.61
N THR A 436 -13.34 1.45 10.49
CA THR A 436 -14.44 2.40 10.26
C THR A 436 -14.30 3.64 11.15
N LEU A 437 -15.07 4.69 10.86
CA LEU A 437 -15.02 5.98 11.56
C LEU A 437 -15.36 5.88 13.07
N ASP A 438 -16.09 4.86 13.49
CA ASP A 438 -16.43 4.57 14.88
C ASP A 438 -15.35 3.77 15.64
N GLY A 439 -14.26 3.38 14.96
CA GLY A 439 -13.18 2.59 15.54
C GLY A 439 -13.41 1.08 15.55
N SER A 440 -14.56 0.59 15.06
CA SER A 440 -14.74 -0.84 14.81
C SER A 440 -13.93 -1.31 13.59
N ILE A 441 -13.75 -2.62 13.47
CA ILE A 441 -12.99 -3.24 12.36
C ILE A 441 -13.98 -3.75 11.32
N GLY A 442 -13.63 -3.61 10.04
CA GLY A 442 -14.45 -4.11 8.94
C GLY A 442 -14.61 -5.62 9.01
N VAL A 443 -15.84 -6.08 9.24
CA VAL A 443 -16.22 -7.49 9.25
C VAL A 443 -17.32 -7.73 8.22
N PHE A 444 -17.26 -8.89 7.55
CA PHE A 444 -18.19 -9.28 6.51
C PHE A 444 -18.40 -10.79 6.45
N GLY A 445 -19.44 -11.22 5.73
CA GLY A 445 -19.87 -12.62 5.68
C GLY A 445 -20.76 -13.07 6.85
N GLU A 446 -20.88 -12.27 7.91
CA GLU A 446 -21.68 -12.51 9.13
C GLU A 446 -23.07 -13.10 8.82
N VAL A 447 -23.84 -12.47 7.93
CA VAL A 447 -25.26 -12.79 7.69
C VAL A 447 -25.50 -14.25 7.32
N ALA A 448 -24.62 -14.84 6.49
CA ALA A 448 -24.76 -16.24 6.08
C ALA A 448 -24.59 -17.19 7.28
N VAL A 449 -23.54 -16.99 8.07
CA VAL A 449 -23.25 -17.82 9.24
C VAL A 449 -24.35 -17.67 10.29
N LEU A 450 -24.77 -16.43 10.59
CA LEU A 450 -25.74 -16.17 11.65
C LEU A 450 -27.16 -16.62 11.28
N SER A 451 -27.59 -16.43 10.02
CA SER A 451 -28.89 -16.94 9.56
C SER A 451 -28.97 -18.47 9.56
N LYS A 452 -27.84 -19.16 9.32
CA LYS A 452 -27.74 -20.63 9.42
C LYS A 452 -27.74 -21.13 10.87
N LEU A 453 -27.07 -20.43 11.78
CA LEU A 453 -27.00 -20.82 13.20
C LEU A 453 -28.31 -20.59 13.96
N TYR A 454 -29.11 -19.60 13.53
CA TYR A 454 -30.33 -19.17 14.24
C TYR A 454 -31.56 -19.11 13.32
N GLU A 455 -31.66 -20.05 12.38
CA GLU A 455 -32.73 -20.10 11.36
C GLU A 455 -34.14 -20.11 11.99
N SER A 456 -34.33 -20.83 13.10
CA SER A 456 -35.61 -20.89 13.82
C SER A 456 -36.02 -19.53 14.39
N GLU A 457 -35.09 -18.82 15.04
CA GLU A 457 -35.34 -17.54 15.70
C GLU A 457 -35.48 -16.38 14.70
N LEU A 458 -34.73 -16.42 13.60
CA LEU A 458 -34.75 -15.40 12.54
C LEU A 458 -35.76 -15.71 11.42
N SER A 459 -36.63 -16.70 11.62
CA SER A 459 -37.56 -17.20 10.60
C SER A 459 -38.50 -16.12 10.05
N ASN A 460 -38.95 -15.17 10.89
CA ASN A 460 -39.79 -14.06 10.46
C ASN A 460 -39.02 -13.08 9.54
N GLU A 461 -37.83 -12.66 9.95
CA GLU A 461 -36.92 -11.80 9.18
C GLU A 461 -36.56 -12.43 7.83
N LEU A 462 -36.23 -13.72 7.81
CA LEU A 462 -35.86 -14.47 6.60
C LEU A 462 -37.04 -14.62 5.63
N GLN A 463 -38.26 -14.87 6.14
CA GLN A 463 -39.48 -14.91 5.32
C GLN A 463 -39.84 -13.54 4.75
N ALA A 464 -39.77 -12.47 5.55
CA ALA A 464 -40.02 -11.10 5.10
C ALA A 464 -39.04 -10.65 3.99
N LEU A 465 -37.84 -11.23 3.99
CA LEU A 465 -36.78 -11.02 3.00
C LEU A 465 -36.86 -11.92 1.76
N ASN A 466 -37.69 -12.98 1.78
CA ASN A 466 -37.62 -14.11 0.85
C ASN A 466 -36.19 -14.65 0.67
N TYR A 467 -35.45 -14.76 1.78
CA TYR A 467 -34.01 -15.03 1.77
C TYR A 467 -33.66 -16.37 2.45
N PRO A 468 -33.04 -17.33 1.74
CA PRO A 468 -32.67 -18.62 2.34
C PRO A 468 -31.56 -18.48 3.39
N ALA A 469 -31.73 -19.15 4.53
CA ALA A 469 -30.71 -19.24 5.57
C ALA A 469 -29.38 -19.80 5.02
N GLY A 470 -28.26 -19.30 5.52
CA GLY A 470 -26.93 -19.83 5.19
C GLY A 470 -26.31 -19.37 3.87
N LEU A 471 -27.01 -18.61 3.04
CA LEU A 471 -26.45 -18.09 1.78
C LEU A 471 -25.75 -16.72 1.98
N ARG A 472 -24.83 -16.37 1.07
CA ARG A 472 -24.14 -15.06 1.01
C ARG A 472 -25.03 -14.00 0.35
N THR A 473 -25.31 -12.88 1.05
CA THR A 473 -26.22 -11.81 0.60
C THR A 473 -25.64 -10.89 -0.49
N SER A 474 -24.40 -11.13 -0.91
CA SER A 474 -23.64 -10.31 -1.87
C SER A 474 -22.36 -11.04 -2.28
N SER A 475 -21.77 -10.64 -3.39
CA SER A 475 -20.41 -11.04 -3.78
C SER A 475 -19.39 -10.15 -3.10
N CYS A 476 -18.29 -10.74 -2.63
CA CYS A 476 -17.16 -10.03 -2.03
C CYS A 476 -15.87 -10.39 -2.78
N SER A 477 -15.14 -9.38 -3.25
CA SER A 477 -13.87 -9.55 -3.97
C SER A 477 -12.83 -8.55 -3.47
N ALA A 478 -11.56 -8.96 -3.47
CA ALA A 478 -10.46 -8.07 -3.07
C ALA A 478 -10.24 -6.96 -4.13
N LEU A 479 -10.13 -5.70 -3.69
CA LEU A 479 -9.90 -4.54 -4.56
C LEU A 479 -8.40 -4.30 -4.82
N ASP A 480 -7.58 -4.63 -3.83
CA ASP A 480 -6.11 -4.71 -3.87
C ASP A 480 -5.72 -5.99 -3.11
N HIS A 481 -4.45 -6.19 -2.77
CA HIS A 481 -4.01 -7.23 -1.86
C HIS A 481 -4.70 -7.07 -0.50
N VAL A 482 -5.45 -8.09 -0.08
CA VAL A 482 -6.26 -8.09 1.13
C VAL A 482 -5.76 -9.16 2.07
N GLU A 483 -5.55 -8.79 3.33
CA GLU A 483 -5.24 -9.72 4.41
C GLU A 483 -6.45 -9.83 5.33
N LEU A 484 -6.91 -11.05 5.58
CA LEU A 484 -8.09 -11.37 6.36
C LEU A 484 -7.73 -12.21 7.60
N VAL A 485 -8.50 -12.03 8.66
CA VAL A 485 -8.65 -13.01 9.73
C VAL A 485 -9.95 -13.74 9.48
N ARG A 486 -9.86 -15.02 9.11
CA ARG A 486 -11.01 -15.92 8.90
C ARG A 486 -11.39 -16.53 10.24
N ILE A 487 -12.65 -16.32 10.61
CA ILE A 487 -13.27 -16.85 11.82
C ILE A 487 -14.27 -17.93 11.37
N GLN A 488 -13.99 -19.18 11.72
CA GLN A 488 -14.83 -20.32 11.36
C GLN A 488 -16.17 -20.26 12.11
N GLY A 489 -17.29 -20.50 11.42
CA GLY A 489 -18.62 -20.51 12.01
C GLY A 489 -18.80 -21.56 13.11
N SER A 490 -18.10 -22.70 13.00
CA SER A 490 -18.02 -23.73 14.05
C SER A 490 -17.44 -23.21 15.36
N LEU A 491 -16.42 -22.34 15.29
CA LEU A 491 -15.78 -21.73 16.47
C LEU A 491 -16.67 -20.64 17.09
N ILE A 492 -17.43 -19.91 16.26
CA ILE A 492 -18.47 -18.98 16.73
C ILE A 492 -19.57 -19.76 17.47
N GLN A 493 -20.04 -20.87 16.89
CA GLN A 493 -21.04 -21.74 17.49
C GLN A 493 -20.56 -22.33 18.83
N GLU A 494 -19.35 -22.91 18.88
CA GLU A 494 -18.78 -23.50 20.10
C GLU A 494 -18.74 -22.50 21.27
N ILE A 495 -18.40 -21.24 21.00
CA ILE A 495 -18.39 -20.19 22.04
C ILE A 495 -19.82 -19.78 22.40
N ALA A 496 -20.72 -19.61 21.41
CA ALA A 496 -22.12 -19.23 21.64
C ALA A 496 -22.91 -20.26 22.45
N ASP A 497 -22.66 -21.55 22.24
CA ASP A 497 -23.26 -22.64 23.02
C ASP A 497 -22.83 -22.59 24.50
N SER A 498 -21.62 -22.09 24.78
CA SER A 498 -21.07 -21.92 26.13
C SER A 498 -21.36 -20.56 26.78
N ASN A 499 -21.71 -19.53 26.00
CA ASN A 499 -21.90 -18.16 26.46
C ASN A 499 -23.23 -17.57 25.93
N PRO A 500 -24.32 -17.62 26.73
CA PRO A 500 -25.63 -17.07 26.37
C PRO A 500 -25.62 -15.57 26.08
N GLY A 501 -24.69 -14.81 26.66
CA GLY A 501 -24.53 -13.38 26.40
C GLY A 501 -24.01 -13.13 24.98
N PHE A 502 -22.94 -13.83 24.59
CA PHE A 502 -22.42 -13.80 23.21
C PHE A 502 -23.45 -14.32 22.20
N ARG A 503 -24.16 -15.42 22.51
CA ARG A 503 -25.27 -15.91 21.68
C ARG A 503 -26.32 -14.83 21.43
N LYS A 504 -26.70 -14.06 22.46
CA LYS A 504 -27.63 -12.94 22.31
C LYS A 504 -27.04 -11.83 21.43
N THR A 505 -25.79 -11.43 21.65
CA THR A 505 -25.10 -10.43 20.81
C THR A 505 -25.09 -10.84 19.33
N LEU A 506 -24.90 -12.13 19.05
CA LEU A 506 -24.95 -12.67 17.68
C LEU A 506 -26.36 -12.61 17.07
N LEU A 507 -27.42 -12.94 17.84
CA LEU A 507 -28.82 -12.78 17.40
C LEU A 507 -29.16 -11.31 17.12
N ASP A 508 -28.93 -10.42 18.09
CA ASP A 508 -29.21 -8.98 17.99
C ASP A 508 -28.50 -8.39 16.76
N ARG A 509 -27.25 -8.81 16.51
CA ARG A 509 -26.48 -8.44 15.30
C ARG A 509 -27.08 -9.00 14.02
N ALA A 510 -27.51 -10.26 14.02
CA ALA A 510 -28.11 -10.92 12.85
C ALA A 510 -29.39 -10.20 12.41
N GLU A 511 -30.28 -9.89 13.36
CA GLU A 511 -31.48 -9.09 13.10
C GLU A 511 -31.14 -7.74 12.47
N VAL A 512 -30.20 -6.99 13.05
CA VAL A 512 -29.79 -5.67 12.52
C VAL A 512 -29.23 -5.79 11.11
N LEU A 513 -28.43 -6.80 10.81
CA LEU A 513 -27.85 -7.00 9.48
C LEU A 513 -28.89 -7.47 8.44
N LEU A 514 -29.82 -8.35 8.82
CA LEU A 514 -30.92 -8.79 7.96
C LEU A 514 -31.88 -7.62 7.69
N LYS A 515 -32.30 -6.87 8.72
CA LYS A 515 -33.14 -5.68 8.58
C LYS A 515 -32.46 -4.61 7.72
N ARG A 516 -31.14 -4.41 7.84
CA ARG A 516 -30.35 -3.55 6.95
C ARG A 516 -30.35 -4.05 5.49
N ASP A 517 -30.15 -5.33 5.27
CA ASP A 517 -30.11 -5.92 3.92
C ASP A 517 -31.51 -6.06 3.28
N ALA A 518 -32.58 -5.99 4.08
CA ALA A 518 -33.98 -5.90 3.67
C ALA A 518 -34.41 -4.48 3.29
N LEU A 519 -34.05 -3.49 4.11
CA LEU A 519 -34.30 -2.07 3.86
C LEU A 519 -33.40 -1.51 2.72
N ARG A 520 -32.48 -2.32 2.18
CA ARG A 520 -31.77 -2.07 0.92
C ARG A 520 -32.68 -2.37 -0.27
N ASP A 521 -33.79 -1.65 -0.35
CA ASP A 521 -34.54 -1.51 -1.57
C ASP A 521 -33.89 -0.45 -2.47
N VAL A 522 -33.99 -0.61 -3.79
CA VAL A 522 -33.16 0.14 -4.77
C VAL A 522 -33.61 1.61 -4.92
N SER A 523 -34.76 1.99 -4.36
CA SER A 523 -35.52 3.16 -4.81
C SER A 523 -35.69 4.32 -3.82
N ASP A 524 -35.35 4.22 -2.52
CA ASP A 524 -35.76 5.27 -1.57
C ASP A 524 -34.73 5.69 -0.50
N ASN A 525 -33.72 6.45 -0.95
CA ASN A 525 -33.48 7.82 -0.48
C ASN A 525 -32.45 8.44 -1.43
N SER A 526 -32.89 8.81 -2.65
CA SER A 526 -32.01 8.99 -3.81
C SER A 526 -30.82 9.91 -3.57
N ILE A 527 -31.00 11.00 -2.82
CA ILE A 527 -29.93 11.95 -2.47
C ILE A 527 -28.90 11.29 -1.55
N LYS A 528 -29.30 10.71 -0.41
CA LYS A 528 -28.35 10.06 0.52
C LYS A 528 -27.67 8.84 -0.11
N ALA A 529 -28.41 8.06 -0.90
CA ALA A 529 -27.86 6.96 -1.69
C ALA A 529 -26.81 7.47 -2.70
N ASN A 530 -27.09 8.54 -3.43
CA ASN A 530 -26.14 9.18 -4.34
C ASN A 530 -24.91 9.74 -3.59
N PHE A 531 -25.07 10.38 -2.43
CA PHE A 531 -23.94 10.87 -1.63
C PHE A 531 -23.01 9.73 -1.16
N VAL A 532 -23.57 8.58 -0.78
CA VAL A 532 -22.78 7.38 -0.42
C VAL A 532 -22.13 6.77 -1.66
N ALA A 533 -22.87 6.57 -2.76
CA ALA A 533 -22.34 6.02 -4.01
C ALA A 533 -21.22 6.88 -4.64
N GLN A 534 -21.31 8.20 -4.49
CA GLN A 534 -20.30 9.16 -4.94
C GLN A 534 -19.13 9.35 -3.95
N GLY A 535 -19.09 8.56 -2.88
CA GLY A 535 -18.02 8.56 -1.87
C GLY A 535 -17.91 9.86 -1.07
N LEU A 536 -18.95 10.70 -1.06
CA LEU A 536 -18.93 12.01 -0.40
C LEU A 536 -18.91 11.87 1.11
N TYR A 537 -19.58 10.86 1.67
CA TYR A 537 -19.56 10.57 3.11
C TYR A 537 -18.13 10.36 3.65
N ASN A 538 -17.21 9.83 2.82
CA ASN A 538 -15.81 9.64 3.18
C ASN A 538 -14.97 10.93 3.09
N ALA A 539 -15.46 11.99 2.45
CA ALA A 539 -14.73 13.24 2.27
C ALA A 539 -14.64 14.06 3.56
N GLN A 540 -13.45 14.57 3.86
CA GLN A 540 -13.20 15.39 5.06
C GLN A 540 -12.98 16.86 4.72
N SER A 541 -12.66 17.17 3.46
CA SER A 541 -12.49 18.54 2.97
C SER A 541 -12.87 18.62 1.49
N LEU A 542 -14.17 18.72 1.21
CA LEU A 542 -14.70 19.02 -0.13
C LEU A 542 -14.46 20.50 -0.45
N LEU A 543 -14.00 20.82 -1.66
CA LEU A 543 -14.13 22.17 -2.21
C LEU A 543 -15.54 22.31 -2.79
N VAL A 544 -16.37 23.12 -2.16
CA VAL A 544 -17.76 23.37 -2.56
C VAL A 544 -17.87 24.80 -3.07
N LEU A 545 -18.46 24.96 -4.24
CA LEU A 545 -18.79 26.24 -4.84
C LEU A 545 -20.32 26.43 -4.83
N ASP A 546 -20.80 27.50 -4.21
CA ASP A 546 -22.19 27.93 -4.35
C ASP A 546 -22.39 28.62 -5.71
N LEU A 547 -23.23 28.03 -6.57
CA LEU A 547 -23.50 28.51 -7.92
C LEU A 547 -24.45 29.71 -7.96
N GLU A 548 -25.16 30.03 -6.87
CA GLU A 548 -25.93 31.28 -6.76
C GLU A 548 -24.99 32.47 -6.56
N SER A 549 -24.02 32.34 -5.65
CA SER A 549 -23.01 33.38 -5.38
C SER A 549 -21.85 33.40 -6.39
N CYS A 550 -21.56 32.30 -7.10
CA CYS A 550 -20.40 32.20 -7.99
C CYS A 550 -20.61 32.87 -9.36
N THR A 551 -20.07 34.07 -9.53
CA THR A 551 -20.00 34.80 -10.82
C THR A 551 -18.98 34.23 -11.82
N ARG A 552 -18.34 33.09 -11.50
CA ARG A 552 -17.34 32.38 -12.31
C ARG A 552 -16.06 33.17 -12.67
N CYS A 553 -15.73 34.23 -11.95
CA CYS A 553 -14.58 35.14 -12.16
C CYS A 553 -13.14 34.56 -12.14
N ASP A 554 -12.97 33.24 -12.04
CA ASP A 554 -11.71 32.49 -12.07
C ASP A 554 -10.66 32.77 -10.97
N GLU A 555 -10.85 33.74 -10.07
CA GLU A 555 -9.90 34.06 -8.99
C GLU A 555 -9.51 32.86 -8.12
N CYS A 556 -10.44 31.93 -7.84
CA CYS A 556 -10.13 30.72 -7.10
C CYS A 556 -9.15 29.78 -7.83
N SER A 557 -9.20 29.73 -9.16
CA SER A 557 -8.30 28.94 -10.00
C SER A 557 -6.95 29.64 -10.18
N LYS A 558 -6.95 30.96 -10.42
CA LYS A 558 -5.74 31.79 -10.54
C LYS A 558 -4.91 31.73 -9.26
N ALA A 559 -5.52 32.03 -8.11
CA ALA A 559 -4.85 31.99 -6.82
C ALA A 559 -4.36 30.58 -6.41
N CYS A 560 -4.90 29.51 -7.02
CA CYS A 560 -4.35 28.17 -6.88
C CYS A 560 -3.11 27.96 -7.78
N ALA A 561 -3.17 28.38 -9.04
CA ALA A 561 -2.02 28.34 -9.95
C ALA A 561 -0.85 29.21 -9.45
N ASP A 562 -1.10 30.44 -9.01
CA ASP A 562 -0.09 31.37 -8.47
C ASP A 562 0.61 30.80 -7.22
N ALA A 563 -0.12 30.04 -6.41
CA ALA A 563 0.39 29.35 -5.22
C ALA A 563 1.23 28.09 -5.55
N HIS A 564 1.17 27.59 -6.79
CA HIS A 564 1.71 26.29 -7.17
C HIS A 564 2.35 26.34 -8.57
N GLU A 565 3.26 27.29 -8.80
CA GLU A 565 4.12 27.35 -10.01
C GLU A 565 3.34 27.41 -11.35
N GLY A 566 2.18 28.06 -11.34
CA GLY A 566 1.28 28.14 -12.51
C GLY A 566 0.38 26.92 -12.71
N GLN A 567 0.50 25.88 -11.87
CA GLN A 567 -0.29 24.65 -11.96
C GLN A 567 -1.50 24.70 -11.02
N THR A 568 -2.71 24.90 -11.56
CA THR A 568 -3.93 24.76 -10.74
C THR A 568 -4.12 23.31 -10.28
N ARG A 569 -4.32 23.13 -8.97
CA ARG A 569 -4.62 21.84 -8.33
C ARG A 569 -6.13 21.64 -8.07
N LEU A 570 -6.96 22.44 -8.74
CA LEU A 570 -8.42 22.31 -8.75
C LEU A 570 -8.98 22.53 -10.16
N VAL A 571 -10.08 21.86 -10.46
CA VAL A 571 -10.90 22.07 -11.66
C VAL A 571 -12.33 22.38 -11.21
N ARG A 572 -12.93 23.45 -11.74
CA ARG A 572 -14.30 23.89 -11.44
C ARG A 572 -15.35 23.06 -12.19
N ASP A 573 -15.19 21.75 -12.16
CA ASP A 573 -16.14 20.76 -12.67
C ASP A 573 -16.26 19.62 -11.67
N GLY A 574 -17.33 18.84 -11.76
CA GLY A 574 -17.65 17.78 -10.80
C GLY A 574 -19.14 17.68 -10.47
N LEU A 575 -19.42 17.04 -9.33
CA LEU A 575 -20.79 16.70 -8.93
C LEU A 575 -21.60 17.94 -8.54
N ARG A 576 -22.87 17.97 -8.91
CA ARG A 576 -23.80 19.05 -8.56
C ARG A 576 -24.95 18.51 -7.71
N PHE A 577 -25.29 19.25 -6.66
CA PHE A 577 -26.40 18.98 -5.76
C PHE A 577 -27.08 20.31 -5.45
N GLU A 578 -28.31 20.49 -5.89
CA GLU A 578 -29.00 21.79 -5.90
C GLU A 578 -28.11 22.90 -6.50
N ASN A 579 -27.95 24.01 -5.78
CA ASN A 579 -27.08 25.13 -6.13
C ASN A 579 -25.58 24.88 -5.88
N PHE A 580 -25.15 23.72 -5.36
CA PHE A 580 -23.75 23.47 -5.02
C PHE A 580 -23.01 22.64 -6.08
N LEU A 581 -21.81 23.07 -6.43
CA LEU A 581 -20.83 22.32 -7.23
C LEU A 581 -19.68 21.85 -6.35
N ILE A 582 -19.48 20.53 -6.29
CA ILE A 582 -18.32 19.90 -5.66
C ILE A 582 -17.19 19.86 -6.68
N ALA A 583 -16.26 20.80 -6.57
CA ALA A 583 -15.16 20.95 -7.51
C ALA A 583 -14.11 19.84 -7.35
N THR A 584 -13.65 19.29 -8.47
CA THR A 584 -12.53 18.34 -8.55
C THR A 584 -11.28 18.93 -7.93
N SER A 585 -10.98 18.47 -6.71
CA SER A 585 -9.82 18.78 -5.90
C SER A 585 -9.75 17.74 -4.78
N CYS A 586 -8.57 17.54 -4.19
CA CYS A 586 -8.40 16.56 -3.11
C CYS A 586 -9.48 16.75 -2.02
N ARG A 587 -10.22 15.66 -1.75
CA ARG A 587 -11.31 15.59 -0.78
C ARG A 587 -10.84 15.27 0.65
N SER A 588 -9.52 15.05 0.81
CA SER A 588 -8.87 14.55 2.03
C SER A 588 -9.64 13.40 2.68
N CYS A 589 -10.14 12.46 1.86
CA CYS A 589 -11.01 11.38 2.28
C CYS A 589 -10.48 10.68 3.52
N THR A 590 -11.31 10.13 4.41
CA THR A 590 -10.82 9.28 5.52
C THR A 590 -10.07 8.06 4.96
N ASP A 591 -10.59 7.48 3.89
CA ASP A 591 -9.99 6.39 3.12
C ASP A 591 -9.33 6.91 1.82
N PRO A 592 -7.99 6.85 1.66
CA PRO A 592 -7.30 7.39 0.49
C PRO A 592 -6.85 6.29 -0.48
N TYR A 593 -7.68 6.00 -1.49
CA TYR A 593 -7.32 5.07 -2.56
C TYR A 593 -6.05 5.48 -3.33
N CYS A 594 -5.76 6.78 -3.43
CA CYS A 594 -4.54 7.29 -4.06
C CYS A 594 -3.22 6.83 -3.41
N LEU A 595 -3.22 6.42 -2.13
CA LEU A 595 -2.02 5.89 -1.47
C LEU A 595 -1.76 4.40 -1.80
N VAL A 596 -2.69 3.72 -2.47
CA VAL A 596 -2.52 2.33 -2.88
C VAL A 596 -1.43 2.23 -3.96
N GLY A 597 -0.48 1.32 -3.77
CA GLY A 597 0.38 0.83 -4.85
C GLY A 597 1.50 1.76 -5.32
N CYS A 598 1.87 2.81 -4.59
CA CYS A 598 3.02 3.64 -4.96
C CYS A 598 4.33 2.83 -4.83
N PRO A 599 5.07 2.56 -5.92
CA PRO A 599 6.23 1.65 -5.89
C PRO A 599 7.41 2.21 -5.11
N VAL A 600 7.53 3.54 -5.03
CA VAL A 600 8.69 4.27 -4.48
C VAL A 600 8.36 5.06 -3.20
N ASN A 601 7.17 4.85 -2.61
CA ASN A 601 6.70 5.58 -1.41
C ASN A 601 6.74 7.12 -1.56
N ALA A 602 6.44 7.63 -2.75
CA ALA A 602 6.46 9.06 -3.05
C ALA A 602 5.13 9.77 -2.81
N ILE A 603 4.08 9.07 -2.37
CA ILE A 603 2.79 9.67 -1.99
C ILE A 603 2.37 9.09 -0.65
N PHE A 604 2.05 9.96 0.32
CA PHE A 604 1.67 9.56 1.67
C PHE A 604 0.79 10.62 2.35
N ARG A 605 0.49 10.39 3.64
CA ARG A 605 -0.25 11.34 4.48
C ARG A 605 0.63 12.04 5.49
N GLU A 606 0.39 13.33 5.65
CA GLU A 606 1.02 14.15 6.69
C GLU A 606 -0.02 14.98 7.47
N GLY A 607 0.29 15.27 8.73
CA GLY A 607 -0.54 16.06 9.64
C GLY A 607 -2.00 15.61 9.67
N ASP A 608 -2.93 16.56 9.58
CA ASP A 608 -4.37 16.25 9.51
C ASP A 608 -4.80 15.87 8.07
N LYS A 609 -4.57 14.60 7.71
CA LYS A 609 -5.06 13.89 6.51
C LYS A 609 -4.66 14.47 5.14
N GLU A 610 -3.64 15.31 5.07
CA GLU A 610 -3.16 15.91 3.82
C GLU A 610 -2.42 14.89 2.96
N ILE A 611 -2.52 15.00 1.63
CA ILE A 611 -1.80 14.12 0.70
C ILE A 611 -0.58 14.87 0.20
N VAL A 612 0.61 14.38 0.56
CA VAL A 612 1.90 14.90 0.12
C VAL A 612 2.43 14.02 -1.01
N ILE A 613 3.03 14.64 -2.05
CA ILE A 613 3.69 13.94 -3.15
C ILE A 613 5.12 14.46 -3.33
N GLU A 614 6.09 13.57 -3.18
CA GLU A 614 7.53 13.85 -3.16
C GLU A 614 8.19 13.91 -4.55
N ASP A 615 9.39 14.51 -4.58
CA ASP A 615 10.20 14.69 -5.79
C ASP A 615 10.72 13.38 -6.38
N HIS A 616 10.87 12.32 -5.58
CA HIS A 616 11.19 10.98 -6.07
C HIS A 616 10.00 10.24 -6.71
N CYS A 617 8.85 10.89 -6.90
CA CYS A 617 7.74 10.37 -7.70
C CYS A 617 8.17 10.07 -9.15
N ILE A 618 8.03 8.82 -9.58
CA ILE A 618 8.47 8.34 -10.91
C ILE A 618 7.43 8.48 -12.03
N GLY A 619 6.31 9.18 -11.80
CA GLY A 619 5.32 9.44 -12.84
C GLY A 619 4.41 8.27 -13.24
N CYS A 620 4.45 7.13 -12.55
CA CYS A 620 3.76 5.89 -12.95
C CYS A 620 2.21 5.93 -13.04
N GLY A 621 1.54 7.04 -12.72
CA GLY A 621 0.09 7.21 -12.87
C GLY A 621 -0.80 6.43 -11.89
N GLN A 622 -0.29 5.42 -11.18
CA GLN A 622 -1.12 4.53 -10.34
C GLN A 622 -2.00 5.27 -9.32
N CYS A 623 -1.50 6.32 -8.68
CA CYS A 623 -2.27 7.11 -7.72
C CYS A 623 -3.38 7.96 -8.38
N ALA A 624 -3.21 8.36 -9.65
CA ALA A 624 -4.23 9.00 -10.46
C ALA A 624 -5.33 8.01 -10.86
N THR A 625 -4.95 6.85 -11.40
CA THR A 625 -5.86 5.74 -11.73
C THR A 625 -6.64 5.28 -10.50
N ASN A 626 -5.99 5.18 -9.34
CA ASN A 626 -6.62 4.77 -8.08
C ASN A 626 -7.48 5.87 -7.45
N CYS A 627 -7.52 7.10 -7.97
CA CYS A 627 -8.40 8.14 -7.44
C CYS A 627 -9.76 8.09 -8.15
N PRO A 628 -10.83 7.51 -7.55
CA PRO A 628 -12.13 7.37 -8.23
C PRO A 628 -12.85 8.71 -8.47
N TYR A 629 -12.24 9.82 -8.03
CA TYR A 629 -12.77 11.17 -8.11
C TYR A 629 -11.97 12.07 -9.06
N GLY A 630 -10.92 11.55 -9.72
CA GLY A 630 -10.09 12.33 -10.65
C GLY A 630 -9.26 13.46 -10.00
N ASN A 631 -9.06 13.44 -8.69
CA ASN A 631 -8.43 14.54 -7.94
C ASN A 631 -6.88 14.53 -7.95
N ILE A 632 -6.27 13.60 -8.67
CA ILE A 632 -4.82 13.54 -8.88
C ILE A 632 -4.55 13.68 -10.36
N THR A 633 -3.75 14.68 -10.70
CA THR A 633 -3.36 15.02 -12.07
C THR A 633 -1.92 14.61 -12.31
N MET A 634 -1.61 14.09 -13.50
CA MET A 634 -0.23 13.90 -13.95
C MET A 634 0.20 15.16 -14.68
N VAL A 635 1.27 15.81 -14.23
CA VAL A 635 1.81 17.03 -14.84
C VAL A 635 3.26 16.81 -15.24
N GLY A 636 3.64 17.33 -16.40
CA GLY A 636 5.02 17.34 -16.86
C GLY A 636 5.85 18.38 -16.10
N HIS A 637 6.89 17.95 -15.40
CA HIS A 637 7.92 18.82 -14.85
C HIS A 637 9.22 18.66 -15.65
N GLN A 638 9.93 19.75 -15.89
CA GLN A 638 11.25 19.67 -16.49
C GLN A 638 12.26 19.14 -15.47
N ASP A 639 12.82 17.97 -15.72
CA ASP A 639 13.79 17.30 -14.85
C ASP A 639 15.15 17.29 -15.56
N GLY A 640 15.80 18.46 -15.61
CA GLY A 640 17.11 18.63 -16.27
C GLY A 640 17.07 18.60 -17.80
N PHE A 641 18.14 18.07 -18.40
CA PHE A 641 18.38 18.04 -19.84
C PHE A 641 19.12 16.77 -20.28
N ARG A 642 18.67 16.13 -21.36
CA ARG A 642 19.46 15.12 -22.07
C ARG A 642 20.39 15.80 -23.07
N ILE A 643 21.60 15.26 -23.23
CA ILE A 643 22.60 15.75 -24.19
C ILE A 643 22.57 14.80 -25.39
N GLU A 644 22.28 15.34 -26.58
CA GLU A 644 22.18 14.59 -27.83
C GLU A 644 23.06 15.28 -28.89
N GLY A 645 24.30 14.81 -29.00
CA GLY A 645 25.38 15.58 -29.62
C GLY A 645 25.63 16.89 -28.85
N ASP A 646 25.69 18.02 -29.55
CA ASP A 646 25.83 19.34 -28.93
C ASP A 646 24.50 19.94 -28.40
N ARG A 647 23.37 19.23 -28.56
CA ARG A 647 22.04 19.76 -28.20
C ARG A 647 21.65 19.35 -26.78
N LYS A 648 21.26 20.34 -25.97
CA LYS A 648 20.56 20.12 -24.69
C LYS A 648 19.05 20.12 -24.95
N ILE A 649 18.41 18.97 -24.73
CA ILE A 649 16.96 18.80 -24.90
C ILE A 649 16.35 18.67 -23.49
N PRO A 650 15.36 19.50 -23.12
CA PRO A 650 14.72 19.41 -21.80
C PRO A 650 14.01 18.07 -21.66
N VAL A 651 14.25 17.37 -20.55
CA VAL A 651 13.52 16.13 -20.23
C VAL A 651 12.28 16.52 -19.45
N VAL A 652 11.10 16.10 -19.91
CA VAL A 652 9.83 16.35 -19.21
C VAL A 652 9.36 15.05 -18.58
N ARG A 653 9.43 14.96 -17.26
CA ARG A 653 8.99 13.80 -16.49
C ARG A 653 7.60 14.05 -15.93
N GLN A 654 6.71 13.07 -16.06
CA GLN A 654 5.40 13.15 -15.42
C GLN A 654 5.56 13.01 -13.90
N ARG A 655 4.88 13.86 -13.14
CA ARG A 655 4.76 13.79 -11.67
C ARG A 655 3.29 13.85 -11.30
N ALA A 656 2.89 13.09 -10.30
CA ALA A 656 1.55 13.20 -9.75
C ALA A 656 1.44 14.49 -8.91
N THR A 657 0.38 15.25 -9.10
CA THR A 657 0.05 16.44 -8.33
C THR A 657 -1.38 16.35 -7.79
N THR A 658 -1.63 16.95 -6.64
CA THR A 658 -2.92 16.92 -5.93
C THR A 658 -3.05 18.17 -5.08
N CYS A 659 -4.28 18.55 -4.73
CA CYS A 659 -4.49 19.65 -3.79
C CYS A 659 -4.00 19.27 -2.38
N ASP A 660 -3.00 20.02 -1.90
CA ASP A 660 -2.42 19.99 -0.54
C ASP A 660 -3.17 20.92 0.44
N GLN A 661 -4.30 21.51 -0.01
CA GLN A 661 -5.04 22.55 0.72
C GLN A 661 -4.19 23.79 1.07
N CYS A 662 -3.07 24.00 0.37
CA CYS A 662 -2.10 25.07 0.61
C CYS A 662 -1.50 25.09 2.03
N LYS A 663 -1.46 23.98 2.78
CA LYS A 663 -0.90 24.00 4.16
C LYS A 663 0.56 24.40 4.20
N SER A 664 1.34 23.98 3.19
CA SER A 664 2.72 24.39 2.92
C SER A 664 2.93 25.92 2.91
N ILE A 665 1.90 26.70 2.57
CA ILE A 665 1.90 28.16 2.46
C ILE A 665 1.25 28.82 3.69
N GLY A 666 0.53 28.05 4.50
CA GLY A 666 -0.15 28.49 5.72
C GLY A 666 -1.46 29.24 5.48
N GLY A 667 -2.37 29.14 6.45
CA GLY A 667 -3.65 29.85 6.45
C GLY A 667 -4.80 29.10 5.75
N THR A 668 -5.78 29.86 5.27
CA THR A 668 -6.94 29.33 4.54
C THR A 668 -6.54 28.97 3.10
N PRO A 669 -7.02 27.86 2.51
CA PRO A 669 -6.70 27.49 1.13
C PRO A 669 -6.92 28.66 0.15
N ARG A 670 -5.95 28.91 -0.73
CA ARG A 670 -5.95 30.12 -1.58
C ARG A 670 -7.19 30.23 -2.47
N CYS A 671 -7.73 29.10 -2.93
CA CYS A 671 -8.96 29.04 -3.72
C CYS A 671 -10.23 29.45 -2.97
N VAL A 672 -10.24 29.35 -1.64
CA VAL A 672 -11.30 29.86 -0.76
C VAL A 672 -11.05 31.33 -0.45
N TYR A 673 -9.83 31.65 0.02
CA TYR A 673 -9.44 33.00 0.42
C TYR A 673 -9.57 34.04 -0.70
N ALA A 674 -9.26 33.67 -1.95
CA ALA A 674 -9.31 34.56 -3.10
C ALA A 674 -10.70 34.72 -3.72
N CYS A 675 -11.77 34.11 -3.17
CA CYS A 675 -13.11 34.23 -3.74
C CYS A 675 -13.77 35.57 -3.33
N PRO A 676 -13.95 36.55 -4.24
CA PRO A 676 -14.43 37.88 -3.86
C PRO A 676 -15.96 37.95 -3.68
N HIS A 677 -16.65 36.82 -3.84
CA HIS A 677 -18.10 36.68 -3.70
C HIS A 677 -18.47 35.73 -2.55
N GLU A 678 -17.50 35.34 -1.71
CA GLU A 678 -17.68 34.35 -0.64
C GLU A 678 -18.36 33.04 -1.11
N ALA A 679 -18.16 32.66 -2.38
CA ALA A 679 -18.87 31.56 -3.01
C ALA A 679 -18.15 30.20 -2.92
N ALA A 680 -16.95 30.14 -2.32
CA ALA A 680 -16.09 28.96 -2.28
C ALA A 680 -15.72 28.58 -0.85
N PHE A 681 -15.95 27.33 -0.46
CA PHE A 681 -15.77 26.85 0.91
C PHE A 681 -15.08 25.48 0.97
N ARG A 682 -14.47 25.17 2.13
CA ARG A 682 -14.13 23.79 2.51
C ARG A 682 -15.08 23.30 3.60
N MET A 683 -15.64 22.11 3.40
CA MET A 683 -16.51 21.44 4.37
C MET A 683 -16.40 19.91 4.26
N THR A 684 -16.81 19.19 5.29
CA THR A 684 -16.93 17.73 5.24
C THR A 684 -18.08 17.31 4.33
N GLY A 685 -18.06 16.06 3.85
CA GLY A 685 -19.21 15.51 3.12
C GLY A 685 -20.46 15.37 3.99
N GLN A 686 -20.30 15.21 5.31
CA GLN A 686 -21.40 15.14 6.26
C GLN A 686 -22.13 16.48 6.39
N GLU A 687 -21.39 17.58 6.53
CA GLU A 687 -21.94 18.94 6.54
C GLU A 687 -22.69 19.26 5.24
N LEU A 688 -22.10 18.94 4.08
CA LEU A 688 -22.78 19.12 2.79
C LEU A 688 -24.05 18.27 2.67
N THR A 689 -24.02 17.02 3.17
CA THR A 689 -25.20 16.13 3.17
C THR A 689 -26.34 16.75 3.97
N SER A 690 -26.05 17.32 5.16
CA SER A 690 -27.04 18.01 5.98
C SER A 690 -27.62 19.24 5.27
N ILE A 691 -26.76 20.12 4.73
CA ILE A 691 -27.18 21.35 4.03
C ILE A 691 -28.10 21.04 2.83
N VAL A 692 -27.78 20.00 2.04
CA VAL A 692 -28.61 19.59 0.91
C VAL A 692 -29.90 18.93 1.38
N SER A 693 -29.84 18.07 2.41
CA SER A 693 -31.02 17.39 2.98
C SER A 693 -32.01 18.33 3.70
N GLU A 694 -31.57 19.52 4.10
CA GLU A 694 -32.42 20.56 4.70
C GLU A 694 -33.08 21.47 3.64
N ARG A 695 -32.62 21.43 2.39
CA ARG A 695 -33.15 22.20 1.25
C ARG A 695 -34.06 21.38 0.31
N SER A 696 -33.99 20.04 0.41
CA SER A 696 -34.79 19.08 -0.35
C SER A 696 -36.10 18.74 0.36
#